data_AF-A0A8H5AFH2-F1
#
_entry.id   AF-A0A8H5AFH2-F1
#
_cell.length_a   1.000
_cell.length_b   1.000
_cell.length_c   1.000
_cell.angle_alpha   90.00
_cell.angle_beta   90.00
_cell.angle_gamma   90.00
#
_symmetry.space_group_name_H-M   'P 1'
#
loop_
_entity.id
_entity.type
_entity.pdbx_description
1 polymer ?
#
loop_
_entity_poly.entity_id
_entity_poly.type
_entity_poly.pdbx_seq_one_letter_code
_entity_poly.pdbx_strand_id
1 'polypeptide(L)'
;MGSSDIIDHSPHQADPSPPIPTASNLILIDNYDSFTWNIYQYLVLAGATVTVYRNDKVTVDEIIAKKPTQIIISPGPGHPETDSGVSRDVIRHFAGKVPIFGVCMGLQCIFNVYGGEVSSAGEWLHGKTSPLTHDSKGVFSGLKQGVPVTRYHSLAGTHVTLPEDLEVSSWVAKPDGSPGVIQGVRHKKYTIEGVQFHPESILTEGGRAMITNFLRMQGGTWEENTQFQKSGSANSDNSAAPKSKKNNILQRIYANRKAAVDAQKQIPSQRFEDLQVAYDLNAAPPQIPFVNRLRQSPFDVALMAEIKRGSPSKGIFALDISAPAQARKYALAGASVISVLTEPEWFKGSIEDLRAVRQALDGMPNRPAILRKEFIFDEYQILEARLAGADTVLLIVKMLDSELLQRLYNYSLQLGMEPLVEVQNAEEMTTAVKLGSKVIGVNNRNLESFEVDLNTTGRLRSMVPESTIICALSGINTHDDVLMNKRDGVNAVLVGEAIMRAPDASVFISQLCSGTEPPAKSDVASSLYVKICGTRSPEAALKAAESGADFVGICLVPGAKRCISHETALAISEAVHTYPSTRKYETQVAVVDNKAKDYFEAAAQRLRSPRPQLVGIFQNQPLSEVLEKQKQYDLDLVQLHGDEPIEWASLIPVPVVRCFKPGQVGIARRGYHTVPLLDSGSGSGKLLNVTNVQAVLESDPELRVFLAGGLNPDNVAESVKALGPLADRVIGVDFLFFSSFDFYLLDPSTTLIGPRPSAFRQFINITRIAADMVAQIFKSRIIAAAGPLPGQLTVENLRRWTSLRKGVFIEDFDETVTHLLCTKEQFDKKLPKVRKALKLGKGIHIVHCDWFEYSTVKNKKLPEADYSMRSLVAKENAKKREKVRIEKGKRNAEKFVNTNLFHLYRDRLNFVYQVDITRDNEFTGEFGQKYSLCLWESNAKPHLYWFTAKFLKHKGSAQPVYHRPSPHEGKWRAQMGLFVDFFKKKTGIDWQDRVSLAQTMPSSYFQYEPPSRGKPIGRHLKPDIEYCREINAGIRGLPWPSREDEERKTDSVEAE
;
A
#
# COMPACT_ATOMS: atom_id res chain seq x y z
N MET A 1 -0.60 1.96 3.15
CA MET A 1 -0.36 3.22 3.88
C MET A 1 -1.71 3.91 3.96
N GLY A 2 -2.43 3.74 5.07
CA GLY A 2 -3.74 4.36 5.28
C GLY A 2 -3.57 5.84 5.58
N SER A 3 -4.46 6.69 5.06
CA SER A 3 -4.44 8.09 5.41
C SER A 3 -4.81 8.20 6.89
N SER A 4 -3.86 8.65 7.69
CA SER A 4 -4.12 9.05 9.07
C SER A 4 -5.14 10.20 9.05
N ASP A 5 -6.30 10.02 9.66
CA ASP A 5 -7.23 11.11 10.00
C ASP A 5 -6.58 12.00 11.08
N ILE A 6 -5.58 12.76 10.66
CA ILE A 6 -5.01 13.86 11.41
C ILE A 6 -6.05 14.97 11.31
N ILE A 7 -6.84 15.15 12.38
CA ILE A 7 -7.77 16.28 12.48
C ILE A 7 -6.93 17.54 12.61
N ASP A 8 -7.04 18.41 11.60
CA ASP A 8 -6.36 19.69 11.55
C ASP A 8 -7.13 20.72 12.38
N HIS A 9 -6.56 21.11 13.53
CA HIS A 9 -7.07 22.15 14.42
C HIS A 9 -6.41 23.52 14.18
N SER A 10 -5.70 23.71 13.06
CA SER A 10 -5.12 25.01 12.71
C SER A 10 -6.18 26.04 12.32
N PRO A 11 -5.90 27.35 12.49
CA PRO A 11 -6.79 28.41 12.05
C PRO A 11 -7.05 28.34 10.54
N HIS A 12 -8.29 28.09 10.14
CA HIS A 12 -8.69 28.11 8.72
C HIS A 12 -9.03 29.52 8.19
N GLN A 13 -8.98 30.55 9.05
CA GLN A 13 -9.20 31.95 8.68
C GLN A 13 -7.87 32.67 8.56
N ALA A 14 -7.62 33.27 7.39
CA ALA A 14 -6.39 34.01 7.11
C ALA A 14 -6.42 35.45 7.65
N ASP A 15 -7.60 35.99 7.94
CA ASP A 15 -7.75 37.37 8.40
C ASP A 15 -7.57 37.47 9.92
N PRO A 16 -6.80 38.45 10.41
CA PRO A 16 -6.64 38.67 11.83
C PRO A 16 -7.96 39.15 12.46
N SER A 17 -8.27 38.61 13.64
CA SER A 17 -9.33 39.16 14.50
C SER A 17 -9.06 40.65 14.79
N PRO A 18 -10.09 41.44 15.12
CA PRO A 18 -9.91 42.82 15.58
C PRO A 18 -8.88 42.92 16.70
N PRO A 19 -8.07 44.00 16.76
CA PRO A 19 -7.04 44.15 17.78
C PRO A 19 -7.57 43.99 19.20
N ILE A 20 -6.89 43.20 20.03
CA ILE A 20 -7.25 43.01 21.43
C ILE A 20 -6.55 44.12 22.25
N PRO A 21 -7.30 45.01 22.93
CA PRO A 21 -6.69 46.16 23.65
C PRO A 21 -5.65 45.77 24.69
N THR A 22 -5.91 44.66 25.41
CA THR A 22 -4.99 44.13 26.42
C THR A 22 -3.68 43.64 25.80
N ALA A 23 -3.66 43.26 24.52
CA ALA A 23 -2.49 42.71 23.81
C ALA A 23 -1.94 43.63 22.72
N SER A 24 -1.83 44.91 23.05
CA SER A 24 -1.33 45.96 22.14
C SER A 24 0.20 45.98 21.99
N ASN A 25 0.96 45.32 22.86
CA ASN A 25 2.41 45.18 22.74
C ASN A 25 2.92 43.91 23.43
N LEU A 26 2.68 42.76 22.81
CA LEU A 26 3.11 41.45 23.31
C LEU A 26 4.54 41.15 22.88
N ILE A 27 5.38 40.74 23.82
CA ILE A 27 6.75 40.28 23.54
C ILE A 27 6.81 38.75 23.53
N LEU A 28 7.27 38.16 22.44
CA LEU A 28 7.54 36.73 22.31
C LEU A 28 9.05 36.49 22.34
N ILE A 29 9.53 35.77 23.36
CA ILE A 29 10.93 35.35 23.46
C ILE A 29 11.09 34.00 22.75
N ASP A 30 11.83 34.00 21.64
CA ASP A 30 12.13 32.84 20.81
C ASP A 30 13.35 32.08 21.35
N ASN A 31 13.11 30.88 21.87
CA ASN A 31 14.13 29.92 22.32
C ASN A 31 14.57 28.96 21.19
N TYR A 32 14.53 29.41 19.92
CA TYR A 32 15.03 28.69 18.75
C TYR A 32 14.27 27.39 18.41
N ASP A 33 12.95 27.40 18.56
CA ASP A 33 12.09 26.28 18.15
C ASP A 33 11.36 26.58 16.82
N SER A 34 11.22 25.55 15.99
CA SER A 34 10.49 25.66 14.71
C SER A 34 9.02 26.04 14.86
N PHE A 35 8.40 25.75 16.02
CA PHE A 35 7.00 26.06 16.32
C PHE A 35 6.78 27.48 16.87
N THR A 36 7.83 28.24 17.18
CA THR A 36 7.70 29.64 17.64
C THR A 36 6.89 30.50 16.65
N TRP A 37 7.06 30.27 15.35
CA TRP A 37 6.32 31.02 14.32
C TRP A 37 4.85 30.64 14.22
N ASN A 38 4.48 29.42 14.62
CA ASN A 38 3.07 29.01 14.73
C ASN A 38 2.40 29.75 15.90
N ILE A 39 3.10 29.89 17.03
CA ILE A 39 2.64 30.72 18.16
C ILE A 39 2.47 32.17 17.70
N TYR A 40 3.48 32.75 17.04
CA TYR A 40 3.40 34.11 16.46
C TYR A 40 2.16 34.28 15.58
N GLN A 41 1.93 33.32 14.66
CA GLN A 41 0.78 33.36 13.77
C GLN A 41 -0.55 33.30 14.53
N TYR A 42 -0.70 32.42 15.52
CA TYR A 42 -1.93 32.32 16.31
C TYR A 42 -2.20 33.61 17.09
N LEU A 43 -1.15 34.26 17.62
CA LEU A 43 -1.27 35.52 18.35
C LEU A 43 -1.73 36.67 17.44
N VAL A 44 -1.11 36.82 16.26
CA VAL A 44 -1.50 37.84 15.29
C VAL A 44 -2.91 37.59 14.76
N LEU A 45 -3.25 36.34 14.43
CA LEU A 45 -4.60 35.98 13.99
C LEU A 45 -5.66 36.16 15.08
N ALA A 46 -5.27 36.15 16.36
CA ALA A 46 -6.14 36.46 17.48
C ALA A 46 -6.23 37.97 17.78
N GLY A 47 -5.49 38.83 17.08
CA GLY A 47 -5.55 40.29 17.20
C GLY A 47 -4.48 40.90 18.11
N ALA A 48 -3.40 40.18 18.45
CA ALA A 48 -2.29 40.73 19.21
C ALA A 48 -1.27 41.44 18.31
N THR A 49 -0.64 42.50 18.83
CA THR A 49 0.55 43.12 18.21
C THR A 49 1.79 42.50 18.85
N VAL A 50 2.55 41.72 18.09
CA VAL A 50 3.63 40.88 18.62
C VAL A 50 5.00 41.34 18.14
N THR A 51 5.95 41.50 19.06
CA THR A 51 7.37 41.70 18.75
C THR A 51 8.16 40.48 19.22
N VAL A 52 8.93 39.87 18.31
CA VAL A 52 9.73 38.67 18.60
C VAL A 52 11.19 39.03 18.85
N TYR A 53 11.75 38.52 19.94
CA TYR A 53 13.19 38.61 20.23
C TYR A 53 13.74 37.22 20.49
N ARG A 54 14.92 36.92 19.96
CA ARG A 54 15.63 35.68 20.29
C ARG A 54 16.20 35.77 21.70
N ASN A 55 16.20 34.65 22.42
CA ASN A 55 16.58 34.57 23.82
C ASN A 55 18.03 35.02 24.14
N ASP A 56 18.90 35.15 23.14
CA ASP A 56 20.29 35.60 23.26
C ASP A 56 20.58 36.91 22.49
N LYS A 57 19.55 37.54 21.91
CA LYS A 57 19.67 38.79 21.12
C LYS A 57 18.95 39.98 21.74
N VAL A 58 18.52 39.86 22.98
CA VAL A 58 17.90 40.94 23.75
C VAL A 58 18.27 40.79 25.22
N THR A 59 18.40 41.91 25.92
CA THR A 59 18.63 41.96 27.36
C THR A 59 17.33 42.26 28.11
N VAL A 60 17.29 41.96 29.41
CA VAL A 60 16.11 42.27 30.25
C VAL A 60 15.84 43.78 30.26
N ASP A 61 16.87 44.63 30.33
CA ASP A 61 16.73 46.09 30.32
C ASP A 61 16.12 46.62 29.01
N GLU A 62 16.49 46.03 27.88
CA GLU A 62 15.87 46.37 26.59
C GLU A 62 14.40 45.99 26.58
N ILE A 63 14.02 44.83 27.12
CA ILE A 63 12.61 44.40 27.22
C ILE A 63 11.83 45.37 28.15
N ILE A 64 12.42 45.80 29.27
CA ILE A 64 11.83 46.81 30.16
C ILE A 64 11.55 48.10 29.39
N ALA A 65 12.51 48.58 28.62
CA ALA A 65 12.37 49.80 27.81
C ALA A 65 11.25 49.70 26.76
N LYS A 66 10.93 48.48 26.29
CA LYS A 66 9.84 48.23 25.35
C LYS A 66 8.44 48.24 25.99
N LYS A 67 8.33 48.23 27.32
CA LYS A 67 7.04 48.27 28.05
C LYS A 67 6.03 47.23 27.53
N PRO A 68 6.33 45.92 27.64
CA PRO A 68 5.41 44.88 27.19
C PRO A 68 4.07 44.92 27.94
N THR A 69 2.99 44.57 27.25
CA THR A 69 1.68 44.32 27.87
C THR A 69 1.52 42.88 28.32
N GLN A 70 2.11 41.92 27.59
CA GLN A 70 2.25 40.52 27.97
C GLN A 70 3.57 39.97 27.45
N ILE A 71 4.00 38.85 28.03
CA ILE A 71 5.19 38.12 27.60
C ILE A 71 4.86 36.66 27.36
N ILE A 72 5.36 36.11 26.25
CA ILE A 72 5.34 34.67 25.97
C ILE A 72 6.77 34.17 25.87
N ILE A 73 7.05 33.06 26.56
CA ILE A 73 8.30 32.31 26.43
C ILE A 73 8.02 31.10 25.55
N SER A 74 8.63 31.06 24.36
CA SER A 74 8.39 30.01 23.37
C SER A 74 8.98 28.66 23.80
N PRO A 75 8.60 27.57 23.10
CA PRO A 75 9.33 26.31 23.11
C PRO A 75 10.77 26.50 22.67
N GLY A 76 11.62 25.54 23.01
CA GLY A 76 13.05 25.54 22.69
C GLY A 76 13.67 24.17 22.98
N PRO A 77 14.74 23.78 22.25
CA PRO A 77 15.51 22.59 22.58
C PRO A 77 16.38 22.82 23.84
N GLY A 78 16.85 21.73 24.45
CA GLY A 78 17.81 21.77 25.55
C GLY A 78 17.17 21.77 26.94
N HIS A 79 17.87 22.34 27.92
CA HIS A 79 17.43 22.44 29.31
C HIS A 79 17.26 23.91 29.72
N PRO A 80 16.25 24.27 30.54
CA PRO A 80 15.99 25.66 30.92
C PRO A 80 17.19 26.36 31.55
N GLU A 81 18.05 25.65 32.27
CA GLU A 81 19.21 26.26 32.93
C GLU A 81 20.35 26.64 31.99
N THR A 82 20.52 25.92 30.90
CA THR A 82 21.67 26.05 30.00
C THR A 82 21.33 26.74 28.68
N ASP A 83 20.10 26.56 28.18
CA ASP A 83 19.76 26.87 26.79
C ASP A 83 18.69 27.96 26.63
N SER A 84 18.06 28.42 27.73
CA SER A 84 16.92 29.36 27.67
C SER A 84 17.29 30.85 27.58
N GLY A 85 18.59 31.19 27.52
CA GLY A 85 19.05 32.57 27.42
C GLY A 85 18.43 33.46 28.49
N VAL A 86 17.90 34.63 28.11
CA VAL A 86 17.26 35.59 29.03
C VAL A 86 15.90 35.15 29.55
N SER A 87 15.32 34.04 29.08
CA SER A 87 13.93 33.66 29.39
C SER A 87 13.64 33.56 30.89
N ARG A 88 14.55 32.95 31.66
CA ARG A 88 14.41 32.84 33.13
C ARG A 88 14.47 34.19 33.84
N ASP A 89 15.34 35.08 33.38
CA ASP A 89 15.51 36.41 33.97
C ASP A 89 14.34 37.33 33.62
N VAL A 90 13.79 37.19 32.41
CA VAL A 90 12.54 37.84 32.00
C VAL A 90 11.38 37.39 32.88
N ILE A 91 11.22 36.08 33.13
CA ILE A 91 10.17 35.57 34.03
C ILE A 91 10.33 36.17 35.43
N ARG A 92 11.53 36.14 36.01
CA ARG A 92 11.81 36.71 37.33
C ARG A 92 11.50 38.20 37.41
N HIS A 93 11.92 38.96 36.39
CA HIS A 93 11.75 40.40 36.38
C HIS A 93 10.29 40.83 36.24
N PHE A 94 9.55 40.17 35.35
CA PHE A 94 8.18 40.55 34.98
C PHE A 94 7.09 39.84 35.79
N ALA A 95 7.45 38.87 36.64
CA ALA A 95 6.54 38.26 37.59
C ALA A 95 5.83 39.33 38.44
N GLY A 96 4.50 39.29 38.48
CA GLY A 96 3.70 40.27 39.21
C GLY A 96 3.56 41.63 38.53
N LYS A 97 4.08 41.83 37.31
CA LYS A 97 3.95 43.08 36.55
C LYS A 97 3.07 42.96 35.31
N VAL A 98 3.24 41.89 34.55
CA VAL A 98 2.47 41.60 33.32
C VAL A 98 2.13 40.11 33.25
N PRO A 99 1.11 39.70 32.45
CA PRO A 99 0.84 38.30 32.21
C PRO A 99 2.00 37.61 31.49
N ILE A 100 2.38 36.42 31.96
CA ILE A 100 3.44 35.59 31.37
C ILE A 100 2.87 34.21 31.01
N PHE A 101 3.08 33.79 29.76
CA PHE A 101 2.71 32.45 29.30
C PHE A 101 3.91 31.67 28.75
N GLY A 102 4.13 30.45 29.25
CA GLY A 102 5.24 29.59 28.85
C GLY A 102 4.76 28.35 28.10
N VAL A 103 5.39 28.02 26.96
CA VAL A 103 5.08 26.80 26.20
C VAL A 103 6.31 25.88 26.14
N CYS A 104 6.13 24.61 26.48
CA CYS A 104 7.18 23.59 26.52
C CYS A 104 8.39 24.04 27.37
N MET A 105 9.52 24.43 26.73
CA MET A 105 10.66 25.07 27.40
C MET A 105 10.24 26.28 28.26
N GLY A 106 9.24 27.05 27.83
CA GLY A 106 8.70 28.15 28.62
C GLY A 106 8.07 27.72 29.94
N LEU A 107 7.31 26.61 29.97
CA LEU A 107 6.82 26.01 31.22
C LEU A 107 8.00 25.54 32.07
N GLN A 108 9.00 24.91 31.46
CA GLN A 108 10.17 24.41 32.18
C GLN A 108 10.98 25.55 32.81
N CYS A 109 11.09 26.70 32.14
CA CYS A 109 11.67 27.92 32.70
C CYS A 109 10.87 28.44 33.89
N ILE A 110 9.53 28.47 33.80
CA ILE A 110 8.67 28.86 34.93
C ILE A 110 8.90 27.90 36.11
N PHE A 111 8.83 26.59 35.86
CA PHE A 111 9.02 25.55 36.88
C PHE A 111 10.37 25.69 37.59
N ASN A 112 11.45 25.89 36.82
CA ASN A 112 12.80 26.07 37.34
C ASN A 112 13.02 27.40 38.09
N VAL A 113 12.43 28.51 37.62
CA VAL A 113 12.57 29.82 38.28
C VAL A 113 12.05 29.80 39.71
N TYR A 114 11.00 29.02 39.98
CA TYR A 114 10.42 28.84 41.31
C TYR A 114 11.02 27.65 42.10
N GLY A 115 12.14 27.08 41.64
CA GLY A 115 12.89 26.06 42.37
C GLY A 115 12.46 24.62 42.12
N GLY A 116 11.62 24.37 41.11
CA GLY A 116 11.21 23.02 40.71
C GLY A 116 12.24 22.36 39.80
N GLU A 117 12.36 21.04 39.89
CA GLU A 117 13.30 20.27 39.08
C GLU A 117 12.63 19.79 37.78
N VAL A 118 13.31 20.04 36.66
CA VAL A 118 12.92 19.53 35.34
C VAL A 118 13.77 18.31 35.04
N SER A 119 13.15 17.14 34.97
CA SER A 119 13.84 15.88 34.74
C SER A 119 13.11 15.02 33.71
N SER A 120 13.61 13.82 33.46
CA SER A 120 13.04 12.93 32.44
C SER A 120 11.56 12.62 32.73
N ALA A 121 10.70 12.84 31.74
CA ALA A 121 9.26 12.60 31.83
C ALA A 121 8.88 11.10 31.87
N GLY A 122 9.86 10.19 31.80
CA GLY A 122 9.66 8.72 31.79
C GLY A 122 9.15 8.15 30.46
N GLU A 123 8.60 9.00 29.59
CA GLU A 123 8.09 8.64 28.27
C GLU A 123 8.66 9.59 27.20
N TRP A 124 9.11 9.04 26.07
CA TRP A 124 9.64 9.81 24.94
C TRP A 124 8.54 10.01 23.90
N LEU A 125 7.92 11.18 23.86
CA LEU A 125 6.75 11.46 23.02
C LEU A 125 7.01 12.65 22.09
N HIS A 126 7.06 12.38 20.79
CA HIS A 126 7.23 13.38 19.73
C HIS A 126 6.07 13.27 18.75
N GLY A 127 5.20 14.29 18.72
CA GLY A 127 4.10 14.40 17.76
C GLY A 127 2.92 13.45 18.03
N LYS A 128 2.69 13.06 19.28
CA LYS A 128 1.52 12.27 19.69
C LYS A 128 0.55 13.11 20.51
N THR A 129 -0.74 12.81 20.39
CA THR A 129 -1.78 13.43 21.19
C THR A 129 -2.02 12.67 22.49
N SER A 130 -2.48 13.37 23.52
CA SER A 130 -2.95 12.78 24.78
C SER A 130 -4.19 13.53 25.27
N PRO A 131 -5.17 12.87 25.90
CA PRO A 131 -6.33 13.54 26.47
C PRO A 131 -5.90 14.36 27.70
N LEU A 132 -6.18 15.66 27.68
CA LEU A 132 -5.81 16.58 28.75
C LEU A 132 -6.88 16.63 29.85
N THR A 133 -6.48 16.51 31.11
CA THR A 133 -7.28 16.89 32.28
C THR A 133 -6.82 18.27 32.75
N HIS A 134 -7.74 19.21 32.99
CA HIS A 134 -7.41 20.58 33.42
C HIS A 134 -8.40 21.12 34.45
N ASP A 135 -8.06 22.23 35.11
CA ASP A 135 -8.91 22.83 36.15
C ASP A 135 -9.97 23.83 35.63
N SER A 136 -9.98 24.08 34.32
CA SER A 136 -10.91 25.00 33.62
C SER A 136 -10.76 26.46 34.04
N LYS A 137 -9.60 26.82 34.60
CA LYS A 137 -9.22 28.20 34.95
C LYS A 137 -8.11 28.69 34.02
N GLY A 138 -7.79 29.98 34.09
CA GLY A 138 -6.70 30.59 33.34
C GLY A 138 -6.87 30.38 31.84
N VAL A 139 -5.81 29.90 31.18
CA VAL A 139 -5.83 29.59 29.74
C VAL A 139 -6.83 28.49 29.38
N PHE A 140 -7.23 27.65 30.33
CA PHE A 140 -8.22 26.58 30.12
C PHE A 140 -9.67 27.01 30.28
N SER A 141 -9.93 28.29 30.57
CA SER A 141 -11.29 28.78 30.77
C SER A 141 -12.18 28.51 29.55
N GLY A 142 -13.34 27.87 29.79
CA GLY A 142 -14.30 27.53 28.75
C GLY A 142 -13.92 26.33 27.86
N LEU A 143 -12.80 25.65 28.13
CA LEU A 143 -12.43 24.42 27.41
C LEU A 143 -13.14 23.20 27.98
N LYS A 144 -13.37 22.22 27.10
CA LYS A 144 -13.92 20.91 27.48
C LYS A 144 -12.80 20.05 28.08
N GLN A 145 -13.16 19.24 29.06
CA GLN A 145 -12.26 18.19 29.56
C GLN A 145 -11.95 17.17 28.46
N GLY A 146 -10.75 16.58 28.50
CA GLY A 146 -10.34 15.50 27.61
C GLY A 146 -9.91 15.93 26.20
N VAL A 147 -9.69 17.24 25.98
CA VAL A 147 -9.20 17.73 24.67
C VAL A 147 -7.86 17.07 24.31
N PRO A 148 -7.68 16.58 23.07
CA PRO A 148 -6.42 16.02 22.61
C PRO A 148 -5.38 17.13 22.49
N VAL A 149 -4.23 16.97 23.17
CA VAL A 149 -3.10 17.90 23.10
C VAL A 149 -1.82 17.24 22.61
N THR A 150 -1.05 17.93 21.78
CA THR A 150 0.16 17.38 21.15
C THR A 150 1.41 17.56 22.01
N ARG A 151 2.12 16.47 22.29
CA ARG A 151 3.33 16.44 23.12
C ARG A 151 4.60 16.24 22.28
N TYR A 152 5.63 17.03 22.57
CA TYR A 152 6.96 17.01 21.93
C TYR A 152 8.08 17.11 22.97
N HIS A 153 8.03 16.30 24.04
CA HIS A 153 8.96 16.45 25.15
C HIS A 153 9.43 15.11 25.71
N SER A 154 10.69 15.11 26.16
CA SER A 154 11.31 14.06 26.98
C SER A 154 11.58 14.54 28.41
N LEU A 155 11.46 15.85 28.67
CA LEU A 155 11.64 16.49 29.97
C LEU A 155 10.34 17.14 30.43
N ALA A 156 10.01 17.01 31.71
CA ALA A 156 8.87 17.67 32.33
C ALA A 156 9.15 17.97 33.81
N GLY A 157 8.40 18.92 34.38
CA GLY A 157 8.38 19.11 35.83
C GLY A 157 7.81 17.89 36.55
N THR A 158 8.34 17.58 37.73
CA THR A 158 7.90 16.42 38.51
C THR A 158 6.98 16.82 39.66
N HIS A 159 6.00 15.97 40.00
CA HIS A 159 5.13 16.20 41.16
C HIS A 159 5.90 16.27 42.48
N VAL A 160 7.03 15.58 42.58
CA VAL A 160 7.87 15.53 43.80
C VAL A 160 8.52 16.87 44.10
N THR A 161 8.85 17.65 43.07
CA THR A 161 9.55 18.93 43.18
C THR A 161 8.66 20.11 42.81
N LEU A 162 7.34 19.94 42.84
CA LEU A 162 6.38 21.02 42.56
C LEU A 162 6.59 22.16 43.57
N PRO A 163 6.97 23.37 43.13
CA PRO A 163 7.18 24.51 44.02
C PRO A 163 5.92 24.92 44.76
N GLU A 164 6.05 25.42 45.99
CA GLU A 164 4.92 25.89 46.79
C GLU A 164 4.18 27.07 46.15
N ASP A 165 4.87 27.89 45.36
CA ASP A 165 4.28 29.03 44.64
C ASP A 165 3.45 28.61 43.42
N LEU A 166 3.60 27.37 42.95
CA LEU A 166 2.92 26.83 41.77
C LEU A 166 1.83 25.82 42.15
N GLU A 167 0.79 25.76 41.33
CA GLU A 167 -0.24 24.72 41.34
C GLU A 167 -0.28 24.02 39.98
N VAL A 168 -0.62 22.74 39.95
CA VAL A 168 -0.80 21.99 38.70
C VAL A 168 -2.16 22.39 38.10
N SER A 169 -2.13 23.01 36.92
CA SER A 169 -3.35 23.44 36.22
C SER A 169 -3.84 22.42 35.20
N SER A 170 -2.97 21.52 34.72
CA SER A 170 -3.36 20.39 33.88
C SER A 170 -2.37 19.21 33.90
N TRP A 171 -2.85 18.01 33.60
CA TRP A 171 -2.07 16.75 33.56
C TRP A 171 -2.69 15.73 32.60
N VAL A 172 -1.91 14.71 32.22
CA VAL A 172 -2.43 13.49 31.58
C VAL A 172 -2.69 12.44 32.66
N ALA A 173 -3.89 11.89 32.74
CA ALA A 173 -4.22 10.84 33.72
C ALA A 173 -3.49 9.52 33.41
N LYS A 174 -3.09 8.78 34.44
CA LYS A 174 -2.59 7.41 34.32
C LYS A 174 -3.77 6.45 34.01
N PRO A 175 -3.50 5.20 33.55
CA PRO A 175 -4.56 4.22 33.28
C PRO A 175 -5.48 3.91 34.46
N ASP A 176 -5.00 4.11 35.69
CA ASP A 176 -5.76 3.96 36.93
C ASP A 176 -6.58 5.20 37.33
N GLY A 177 -6.57 6.25 36.49
CA GLY A 177 -7.27 7.52 36.72
C GLY A 177 -6.55 8.50 37.64
N SER A 178 -5.39 8.15 38.21
CA SER A 178 -4.61 9.06 39.06
C SER A 178 -3.85 10.12 38.23
N PRO A 179 -3.45 11.27 38.83
CA PRO A 179 -2.65 12.28 38.13
C PRO A 179 -1.33 11.69 37.60
N GLY A 180 -1.11 11.81 36.28
CA GLY A 180 0.12 11.40 35.59
C GLY A 180 1.02 12.59 35.28
N VAL A 181 1.54 12.70 34.06
CA VAL A 181 2.55 13.70 33.70
C VAL A 181 1.95 15.12 33.76
N ILE A 182 2.61 16.04 34.48
CA ILE A 182 2.23 17.46 34.54
C ILE A 182 2.26 18.04 33.12
N GLN A 183 1.14 18.64 32.70
CA GLN A 183 0.98 19.27 31.40
C GLN A 183 0.76 20.78 31.48
N GLY A 184 0.48 21.32 32.67
CA GLY A 184 0.42 22.75 32.89
C GLY A 184 0.58 23.11 34.36
N VAL A 185 1.16 24.26 34.61
CA VAL A 185 1.34 24.84 35.94
C VAL A 185 0.92 26.29 35.94
N ARG A 186 0.41 26.75 37.08
CA ARG A 186 0.02 28.14 37.29
C ARG A 186 0.61 28.65 38.58
N HIS A 187 1.05 29.90 38.60
CA HIS A 187 1.48 30.55 39.85
C HIS A 187 0.26 30.93 40.69
N LYS A 188 0.28 30.74 42.01
CA LYS A 188 -0.89 30.98 42.88
C LYS A 188 -1.28 32.45 42.99
N LYS A 189 -0.29 33.35 42.97
CA LYS A 189 -0.48 34.83 43.07
C LYS A 189 -0.41 35.59 41.73
N TYR A 190 0.69 35.44 41.00
CA TYR A 190 0.96 36.18 39.77
C TYR A 190 0.31 35.55 38.55
N THR A 191 -0.07 36.37 37.56
CA THR A 191 -0.64 35.95 36.26
C THR A 191 0.41 35.27 35.39
N ILE A 192 0.88 34.11 35.84
CA ILE A 192 1.90 33.28 35.21
C ILE A 192 1.33 31.89 35.06
N GLU A 193 1.27 31.40 33.83
CA GLU A 193 0.80 30.06 33.52
C GLU A 193 1.67 29.44 32.42
N GLY A 194 1.87 28.14 32.46
CA GLY A 194 2.63 27.44 31.44
C GLY A 194 1.96 26.14 31.03
N VAL A 195 2.24 25.68 29.82
CA VAL A 195 1.84 24.36 29.32
C VAL A 195 3.03 23.62 28.73
N GLN A 196 3.08 22.31 28.95
CA GLN A 196 4.18 21.45 28.50
C GLN A 196 3.93 20.88 27.09
N PHE A 197 2.65 20.74 26.71
CA PHE A 197 2.23 20.45 25.35
C PHE A 197 2.24 21.72 24.48
N HIS A 198 2.07 21.56 23.17
CA HIS A 198 2.13 22.65 22.20
C HIS A 198 0.71 23.09 21.79
N PRO A 199 0.15 24.19 22.32
CA PRO A 199 -1.17 24.72 21.94
C PRO A 199 -1.23 25.18 20.48
N GLU A 200 -0.09 25.51 19.88
CA GLU A 200 0.06 25.89 18.47
C GLU A 200 0.15 24.71 17.51
N SER A 201 0.23 23.47 18.03
CA SER A 201 0.29 22.29 17.19
C SER A 201 -1.05 22.05 16.49
N ILE A 202 -0.99 21.65 15.23
CA ILE A 202 -2.15 21.35 14.39
C ILE A 202 -3.04 20.24 14.97
N LEU A 203 -2.48 19.35 15.78
CA LEU A 203 -3.20 18.23 16.41
C LEU A 203 -3.72 18.57 17.82
N THR A 204 -3.53 19.80 18.31
CA THR A 204 -4.01 20.24 19.62
C THR A 204 -5.38 20.90 19.49
N GLU A 205 -6.42 20.27 20.03
CA GLU A 205 -7.76 20.85 20.09
C GLU A 205 -7.81 22.00 21.11
N GLY A 206 -8.46 23.11 20.75
CA GLY A 206 -8.67 24.23 21.66
C GLY A 206 -7.47 25.17 21.85
N GLY A 207 -6.35 24.95 21.16
CA GLY A 207 -5.14 25.77 21.29
C GLY A 207 -5.35 27.27 21.01
N ARG A 208 -6.15 27.63 20.00
CA ARG A 208 -6.54 29.03 19.72
C ARG A 208 -7.32 29.65 20.87
N ALA A 209 -8.20 28.89 21.52
CA ALA A 209 -8.96 29.38 22.67
C ALA A 209 -8.03 29.62 23.88
N MET A 210 -7.05 28.76 24.12
CA MET A 210 -6.03 28.97 25.16
C MET A 210 -5.26 30.27 24.95
N ILE A 211 -4.78 30.51 23.72
CA ILE A 211 -4.07 31.74 23.36
C ILE A 211 -5.01 32.95 23.50
N THR A 212 -6.25 32.86 23.04
CA THR A 212 -7.23 33.96 23.15
C THR A 212 -7.54 34.30 24.62
N ASN A 213 -7.64 33.29 25.48
CA ASN A 213 -7.83 33.48 26.93
C ASN A 213 -6.65 34.24 27.53
N PHE A 214 -5.41 33.85 27.19
CA PHE A 214 -4.21 34.55 27.65
C PHE A 214 -4.17 36.00 27.17
N LEU A 215 -4.46 36.27 25.90
CA LEU A 215 -4.42 37.63 25.34
C LEU A 215 -5.40 38.59 26.01
N ARG A 216 -6.49 38.07 26.59
CA ARG A 216 -7.49 38.84 27.36
C ARG A 216 -7.09 39.09 28.81
N MET A 217 -5.97 38.54 29.27
CA MET A 217 -5.44 38.80 30.61
C MET A 217 -4.68 40.13 30.64
N GLN A 218 -4.72 40.79 31.79
CA GLN A 218 -4.07 42.08 32.03
C GLN A 218 -3.48 42.14 33.44
N GLY A 219 -2.47 42.98 33.64
CA GLY A 219 -1.86 43.13 34.96
C GLY A 219 -1.07 41.92 35.42
N GLY A 220 -0.44 42.04 36.58
CA GLY A 220 0.54 41.08 37.07
C GLY A 220 -0.03 40.00 37.99
N THR A 221 -1.27 40.15 38.45
CA THR A 221 -1.88 39.29 39.48
C THR A 221 -3.21 38.68 39.05
N TRP A 222 -3.54 37.50 39.60
CA TRP A 222 -4.82 36.85 39.30
C TRP A 222 -6.04 37.62 39.83
N GLU A 223 -5.86 38.50 40.81
CA GLU A 223 -6.90 39.42 41.31
C GLU A 223 -7.41 40.37 40.22
N GLU A 224 -6.53 40.76 39.29
CA GLU A 224 -6.89 41.58 38.13
C GLU A 224 -7.58 40.77 37.01
N ASN A 225 -7.65 39.44 37.17
CA ASN A 225 -8.11 38.49 36.15
C ASN A 225 -9.16 37.50 36.70
N THR A 226 -9.99 37.93 37.66
CA THR A 226 -10.97 37.07 38.36
C THR A 226 -11.94 36.32 37.45
N GLN A 227 -12.23 36.85 36.26
CA GLN A 227 -13.04 36.17 35.23
C GLN A 227 -12.45 34.83 34.78
N PHE A 228 -11.14 34.65 34.89
CA PHE A 228 -10.43 33.41 34.56
C PHE A 228 -10.19 32.50 35.77
N GLN A 229 -10.62 32.90 36.98
CA GLN A 229 -10.41 32.15 38.23
C GLN A 229 -11.64 31.37 38.71
N LYS A 230 -12.83 31.64 38.15
CA LYS A 230 -14.06 30.93 38.51
C LYS A 230 -14.08 29.56 37.82
N SER A 231 -14.08 28.48 38.60
CA SER A 231 -14.51 27.17 38.12
C SER A 231 -15.96 27.32 37.65
N GLY A 232 -16.25 27.07 36.38
CA GLY A 232 -17.62 27.18 35.85
C GLY A 232 -18.60 26.35 36.69
N SER A 233 -19.36 27.01 37.57
CA SER A 233 -20.56 26.45 38.16
C SER A 233 -21.60 26.40 37.06
N ALA A 234 -22.14 25.21 36.81
CA ALA A 234 -23.37 25.06 36.04
C ALA A 234 -24.43 26.00 36.62
N ASN A 235 -24.89 26.98 35.83
CA ASN A 235 -25.98 27.86 36.21
C ASN A 235 -27.29 27.06 36.25
N SER A 236 -27.77 26.81 37.46
CA SER A 236 -29.18 26.57 37.77
C SER A 236 -29.87 27.92 37.94
N ASP A 237 -30.76 28.29 37.01
CA ASP A 237 -31.77 29.31 37.27
C ASP A 237 -33.13 28.81 36.76
N ASN A 238 -34.02 28.58 37.72
CA ASN A 238 -35.44 28.33 37.53
C ASN A 238 -36.15 29.69 37.49
N SER A 239 -36.54 30.15 36.30
CA SER A 239 -37.73 31.00 36.15
C SER A 239 -38.52 30.53 34.92
N ALA A 240 -39.83 30.43 35.09
CA ALA A 240 -40.73 29.63 34.28
C ALA A 240 -40.82 30.08 32.81
N ALA A 241 -40.44 29.17 31.92
CA ALA A 241 -40.79 29.15 30.49
C ALA A 241 -40.88 27.67 30.05
N PRO A 242 -41.64 27.33 28.99
CA PRO A 242 -42.46 26.12 28.93
C PRO A 242 -41.62 24.83 28.86
N LYS A 243 -42.12 23.76 29.51
CA LYS A 243 -41.54 22.41 29.55
C LYS A 243 -40.91 22.00 28.20
N SER A 244 -39.58 22.06 28.09
CA SER A 244 -38.86 21.46 26.96
C SER A 244 -38.72 19.96 27.20
N LYS A 245 -39.26 19.16 26.26
CA LYS A 245 -39.20 17.69 26.25
C LYS A 245 -37.76 17.19 26.44
N LYS A 246 -37.60 16.07 27.17
CA LYS A 246 -36.34 15.31 27.29
C LYS A 246 -35.74 15.10 25.90
N ASN A 247 -34.61 15.73 25.58
CA ASN A 247 -33.91 15.47 24.32
C ASN A 247 -33.23 14.09 24.40
N ASN A 248 -33.73 13.16 23.58
CA ASN A 248 -33.27 11.78 23.48
C ASN A 248 -31.90 11.73 22.78
N ILE A 249 -30.98 10.88 23.24
CA ILE A 249 -29.66 10.65 22.61
C ILE A 249 -29.77 10.35 21.11
N LEU A 250 -30.84 9.68 20.68
CA LEU A 250 -31.14 9.42 19.28
C LEU A 250 -31.33 10.72 18.48
N GLN A 251 -32.00 11.72 19.04
CA GLN A 251 -32.20 13.02 18.40
C GLN A 251 -30.88 13.78 18.25
N ARG A 252 -29.97 13.63 19.22
CA ARG A 252 -28.63 14.23 19.14
C ARG A 252 -27.78 13.58 18.05
N ILE A 253 -27.81 12.25 17.95
CA ILE A 253 -27.13 11.51 16.88
C ILE A 253 -27.67 11.94 15.52
N TYR A 254 -29.00 11.96 15.38
CA TYR A 254 -29.69 12.38 14.16
C TYR A 254 -29.32 13.80 13.74
N ALA A 255 -29.41 14.78 14.66
CA ALA A 255 -29.13 16.17 14.36
C ALA A 255 -27.67 16.39 13.93
N ASN A 256 -26.72 15.73 14.59
CA ASN A 256 -25.32 15.80 14.22
C ASN A 256 -25.07 15.16 12.85
N ARG A 257 -25.62 13.97 12.61
CA ARG A 257 -25.45 13.28 11.34
C ARG A 257 -26.07 14.05 10.19
N LYS A 258 -27.23 14.69 10.40
CA LYS A 258 -27.85 15.58 9.42
C LYS A 258 -26.93 16.74 9.03
N ALA A 259 -26.39 17.45 10.02
CA ALA A 259 -25.44 18.54 9.76
C ALA A 259 -24.18 18.05 9.02
N ALA A 260 -23.67 16.86 9.37
CA ALA A 260 -22.51 16.27 8.70
C ALA A 260 -22.81 15.88 7.24
N VAL A 261 -23.97 15.26 6.97
CA VAL A 261 -24.41 14.93 5.60
C VAL A 261 -24.65 16.19 4.78
N ASP A 262 -25.26 17.23 5.36
CA ASP A 262 -25.48 18.51 4.67
C ASP A 262 -24.16 19.17 4.27
N ALA A 263 -23.14 19.13 5.14
CA ALA A 263 -21.80 19.60 4.81
C ALA A 263 -21.13 18.72 3.74
N GLN A 264 -21.30 17.40 3.85
CA GLN A 264 -20.74 16.42 2.91
C GLN A 264 -21.26 16.63 1.48
N LYS A 265 -22.57 16.89 1.34
CA LYS A 265 -23.24 17.17 0.06
C LYS A 265 -22.73 18.43 -0.66
N GLN A 266 -21.93 19.28 0.01
CA GLN A 266 -21.30 20.46 -0.62
C GLN A 266 -19.92 20.16 -1.20
N ILE A 267 -19.27 19.08 -0.76
CA ILE A 267 -17.91 18.71 -1.18
C ILE A 267 -17.96 18.25 -2.64
N PRO A 268 -17.20 18.88 -3.56
CA PRO A 268 -17.07 18.39 -4.93
C PRO A 268 -16.62 16.92 -4.93
N SER A 269 -17.20 16.08 -5.79
CA SER A 269 -17.07 14.61 -5.82
C SER A 269 -17.93 13.84 -4.80
N GLN A 270 -18.62 14.53 -3.89
CA GLN A 270 -19.56 13.94 -2.93
C GLN A 270 -20.92 14.65 -2.98
N ARG A 271 -21.19 15.41 -4.04
CA ARG A 271 -22.52 15.96 -4.26
C ARG A 271 -23.44 14.86 -4.77
N PHE A 272 -24.73 15.00 -4.54
CA PHE A 272 -25.71 14.04 -5.04
C PHE A 272 -25.62 13.86 -6.56
N GLU A 273 -25.45 14.96 -7.31
CA GLU A 273 -25.25 14.94 -8.76
C GLU A 273 -23.99 14.18 -9.19
N ASP A 274 -22.87 14.36 -8.48
CA ASP A 274 -21.61 13.66 -8.76
C ASP A 274 -21.75 12.15 -8.51
N LEU A 275 -22.43 11.77 -7.42
CA LEU A 275 -22.72 10.38 -7.11
C LEU A 275 -23.67 9.77 -8.14
N GLN A 276 -24.69 10.51 -8.58
CA GLN A 276 -25.64 10.03 -9.58
C GLN A 276 -24.93 9.78 -10.91
N VAL A 277 -24.06 10.70 -11.35
CA VAL A 277 -23.22 10.50 -12.53
C VAL A 277 -22.34 9.24 -12.38
N ALA A 278 -21.72 9.03 -11.22
CA ALA A 278 -20.93 7.82 -10.98
C ALA A 278 -21.78 6.53 -11.07
N TYR A 279 -22.99 6.56 -10.53
CA TYR A 279 -23.92 5.43 -10.61
C TYR A 279 -24.37 5.15 -12.04
N ASP A 280 -24.74 6.19 -12.80
CA ASP A 280 -25.17 6.10 -14.19
C ASP A 280 -24.04 5.59 -15.12
N LEU A 281 -22.78 5.88 -14.75
CA LEU A 281 -21.59 5.32 -15.38
C LEU A 281 -21.27 3.87 -14.94
N ASN A 282 -22.16 3.22 -14.20
CA ASN A 282 -22.04 1.85 -13.69
C ASN A 282 -20.82 1.65 -12.76
N ALA A 283 -20.45 2.66 -11.97
CA ALA A 283 -19.33 2.56 -11.04
C ALA A 283 -19.62 1.68 -9.81
N ALA A 284 -20.88 1.37 -9.52
CA ALA A 284 -21.26 0.57 -8.36
C ALA A 284 -20.88 -0.92 -8.56
N PRO A 285 -20.26 -1.58 -7.56
CA PRO A 285 -19.84 -2.97 -7.70
C PRO A 285 -21.04 -3.93 -7.77
N PRO A 286 -20.87 -5.17 -8.27
CA PRO A 286 -21.95 -6.16 -8.36
C PRO A 286 -22.61 -6.46 -7.01
N GLN A 287 -23.94 -6.39 -7.00
CA GLN A 287 -24.80 -6.59 -5.84
C GLN A 287 -25.21 -8.06 -5.71
N ILE A 288 -25.49 -8.52 -4.49
CA ILE A 288 -26.22 -9.77 -4.25
C ILE A 288 -27.61 -9.51 -3.66
N PRO A 289 -28.66 -10.29 -4.03
CA PRO A 289 -29.99 -10.08 -3.49
C PRO A 289 -30.06 -10.44 -1.99
N PHE A 290 -30.28 -9.44 -1.13
CA PHE A 290 -30.29 -9.56 0.32
C PHE A 290 -31.26 -10.63 0.85
N VAL A 291 -32.50 -10.65 0.36
CA VAL A 291 -33.53 -11.64 0.73
C VAL A 291 -33.09 -13.08 0.43
N ASN A 292 -32.53 -13.30 -0.77
CA ASN A 292 -32.07 -14.63 -1.17
C ASN A 292 -30.89 -15.08 -0.33
N ARG A 293 -29.98 -14.15 0.01
CA ARG A 293 -28.81 -14.48 0.82
C ARG A 293 -29.19 -14.94 2.23
N LEU A 294 -30.17 -14.30 2.86
CA LEU A 294 -30.69 -14.72 4.17
C LEU A 294 -31.32 -16.12 4.12
N ARG A 295 -32.04 -16.46 3.05
CA ARG A 295 -32.67 -17.79 2.86
C ARG A 295 -31.65 -18.90 2.60
N GLN A 296 -30.51 -18.56 2.02
CA GLN A 296 -29.43 -19.49 1.71
C GLN A 296 -28.35 -19.46 2.79
N SER A 297 -28.75 -19.34 4.05
CA SER A 297 -27.85 -19.40 5.20
C SER A 297 -27.29 -20.81 5.39
N PRO A 298 -26.03 -20.99 5.84
CA PRO A 298 -25.52 -22.28 6.28
C PRO A 298 -26.07 -22.69 7.68
N PHE A 299 -26.76 -21.79 8.36
CA PHE A 299 -27.39 -22.00 9.67
C PHE A 299 -28.91 -21.92 9.59
N ASP A 300 -29.61 -22.59 10.50
CA ASP A 300 -31.07 -22.56 10.63
C ASP A 300 -31.63 -21.14 10.83
N VAL A 301 -30.91 -20.31 11.58
CA VAL A 301 -31.18 -18.88 11.76
C VAL A 301 -29.99 -18.12 11.18
N ALA A 302 -30.22 -17.28 10.18
CA ALA A 302 -29.16 -16.58 9.47
C ALA A 302 -28.42 -15.61 10.40
N LEU A 303 -27.08 -15.60 10.32
CA LEU A 303 -26.26 -14.67 11.09
C LEU A 303 -25.98 -13.39 10.29
N MET A 304 -26.31 -12.25 10.89
CA MET A 304 -25.86 -10.92 10.46
C MET A 304 -24.78 -10.43 11.44
N ALA A 305 -23.51 -10.59 11.08
CA ALA A 305 -22.38 -10.26 11.94
C ALA A 305 -22.03 -8.76 11.81
N GLU A 306 -22.07 -8.03 12.92
CA GLU A 306 -21.89 -6.58 12.95
C GLU A 306 -20.46 -6.17 13.36
N ILE A 307 -19.83 -5.34 12.53
CA ILE A 307 -18.55 -4.71 12.80
C ILE A 307 -18.82 -3.32 13.38
N LYS A 308 -18.39 -3.09 14.62
CA LYS A 308 -18.50 -1.80 15.33
C LYS A 308 -17.33 -1.57 16.27
N ARG A 309 -16.82 -0.34 16.34
CA ARG A 309 -15.67 0.01 17.20
C ARG A 309 -16.07 0.73 18.50
N GLY A 310 -17.30 1.23 18.56
CA GLY A 310 -17.90 1.84 19.75
C GLY A 310 -19.42 1.81 19.74
N SER A 311 -20.03 2.29 20.82
CA SER A 311 -21.47 2.56 20.89
C SER A 311 -21.78 3.74 21.82
N PRO A 312 -22.94 4.41 21.65
CA PRO A 312 -23.36 5.50 22.55
C PRO A 312 -23.41 5.10 24.03
N SER A 313 -23.73 3.84 24.32
CA SER A 313 -23.90 3.33 25.68
C SER A 313 -22.59 2.87 26.35
N LYS A 314 -21.58 2.47 25.58
CA LYS A 314 -20.36 1.82 26.10
C LYS A 314 -19.08 2.55 25.71
N GLY A 315 -19.17 3.62 24.92
CA GLY A 315 -18.02 4.32 24.39
C GLY A 315 -17.23 3.45 23.42
N ILE A 316 -15.93 3.71 23.33
CA ILE A 316 -15.01 3.07 22.39
C ILE A 316 -14.42 1.81 23.04
N PHE A 317 -14.40 0.68 22.30
CA PHE A 317 -13.84 -0.58 22.82
C PHE A 317 -13.02 -1.39 21.80
N ALA A 318 -12.90 -0.95 20.54
CA ALA A 318 -12.29 -1.75 19.47
C ALA A 318 -11.67 -0.89 18.35
N LEU A 319 -10.92 0.17 18.68
CA LEU A 319 -10.34 1.09 17.68
C LEU A 319 -9.29 0.44 16.77
N ASP A 320 -8.56 -0.54 17.27
CA ASP A 320 -7.50 -1.26 16.57
C ASP A 320 -8.02 -2.31 15.57
N ILE A 321 -9.32 -2.60 15.59
CA ILE A 321 -9.92 -3.63 14.73
C ILE A 321 -10.01 -3.17 13.27
N SER A 322 -9.42 -3.99 12.41
CA SER A 322 -9.52 -3.90 10.96
C SER A 322 -10.85 -4.49 10.46
N ALA A 323 -11.76 -3.63 10.02
CA ALA A 323 -13.04 -4.02 9.44
C ALA A 323 -12.92 -5.06 8.30
N PRO A 324 -12.06 -4.90 7.27
CA PRO A 324 -11.94 -5.90 6.20
C PRO A 324 -11.42 -7.26 6.70
N ALA A 325 -10.46 -7.28 7.63
CA ALA A 325 -9.98 -8.53 8.20
C ALA A 325 -11.07 -9.24 9.00
N GLN A 326 -11.86 -8.47 9.77
CA GLN A 326 -12.95 -9.01 10.56
C GLN A 326 -14.10 -9.54 9.70
N ALA A 327 -14.44 -8.83 8.61
CA ALA A 327 -15.45 -9.27 7.66
C ALA A 327 -15.10 -10.61 7.01
N ARG A 328 -13.82 -10.83 6.65
CA ARG A 328 -13.37 -12.13 6.12
C ARG A 328 -13.52 -13.25 7.14
N LYS A 329 -13.14 -13.01 8.41
CA LYS A 329 -13.34 -13.98 9.50
C LYS A 329 -14.80 -14.35 9.67
N TYR A 330 -15.69 -13.36 9.67
CA TYR A 330 -17.14 -13.57 9.79
C TYR A 330 -17.72 -14.31 8.59
N ALA A 331 -17.31 -13.97 7.37
CA ALA A 331 -17.73 -14.66 6.15
C ALA A 331 -17.34 -16.15 6.19
N LEU A 332 -16.07 -16.45 6.47
CA LEU A 332 -15.56 -17.82 6.59
C LEU A 332 -16.15 -18.59 7.78
N ALA A 333 -16.65 -17.90 8.80
CA ALA A 333 -17.38 -18.52 9.90
C ALA A 333 -18.83 -18.88 9.52
N GLY A 334 -19.36 -18.35 8.41
CA GLY A 334 -20.71 -18.65 7.92
C GLY A 334 -21.73 -17.53 8.09
N ALA A 335 -21.29 -16.29 8.37
CA ALA A 335 -22.20 -15.15 8.37
C ALA A 335 -22.87 -14.99 7.00
N SER A 336 -24.18 -14.79 6.98
CA SER A 336 -24.96 -14.52 5.76
C SER A 336 -24.91 -13.05 5.38
N VAL A 337 -24.70 -12.17 6.36
CA VAL A 337 -24.63 -10.72 6.18
C VAL A 337 -23.51 -10.15 7.06
N ILE A 338 -22.74 -9.21 6.52
CA ILE A 338 -21.82 -8.36 7.28
C ILE A 338 -22.47 -6.99 7.43
N SER A 339 -22.81 -6.63 8.67
CA SER A 339 -23.31 -5.30 9.02
C SER A 339 -22.13 -4.40 9.35
N VAL A 340 -21.97 -3.31 8.61
CA VAL A 340 -20.87 -2.35 8.81
C VAL A 340 -21.47 -1.05 9.33
N LEU A 341 -21.07 -0.65 10.53
CA LEU A 341 -21.40 0.67 11.05
C LEU A 341 -20.59 1.71 10.27
N THR A 342 -21.27 2.74 9.76
CA THR A 342 -20.63 3.82 8.98
C THR A 342 -20.75 5.19 9.64
N GLU A 343 -21.31 5.23 10.86
CA GLU A 343 -21.47 6.46 11.64
C GLU A 343 -20.17 6.77 12.41
N PRO A 344 -19.54 7.94 12.19
CA PRO A 344 -18.18 8.23 12.69
C PRO A 344 -18.10 8.68 14.15
N GLU A 345 -19.11 9.36 14.69
CA GLU A 345 -19.00 10.04 15.98
C GLU A 345 -19.24 9.13 17.17
N TRP A 346 -20.25 8.27 17.11
CA TRP A 346 -20.64 7.37 18.21
C TRP A 346 -20.23 5.92 17.97
N PHE A 347 -20.30 5.45 16.73
CA PHE A 347 -19.95 4.05 16.39
C PHE A 347 -18.52 3.87 15.85
N LYS A 348 -17.83 4.98 15.53
CA LYS A 348 -16.45 5.01 15.03
C LYS A 348 -16.26 4.17 13.76
N GLY A 349 -17.25 4.23 12.88
CA GLY A 349 -17.21 3.63 11.56
C GLY A 349 -17.13 4.69 10.45
N SER A 350 -16.88 4.26 9.22
CA SER A 350 -16.84 5.15 8.05
C SER A 350 -17.38 4.48 6.79
N ILE A 351 -17.68 5.29 5.76
CA ILE A 351 -18.05 4.75 4.46
C ILE A 351 -16.86 4.02 3.79
N GLU A 352 -15.62 4.37 4.14
CA GLU A 352 -14.40 3.69 3.73
C GLU A 352 -14.30 2.28 4.33
N ASP A 353 -14.79 2.06 5.56
CA ASP A 353 -14.88 0.70 6.11
C ASP A 353 -15.79 -0.18 5.26
N LEU A 354 -16.94 0.35 4.84
CA LEU A 354 -17.87 -0.37 3.96
C LEU A 354 -17.20 -0.72 2.62
N ARG A 355 -16.49 0.24 2.00
CA ARG A 355 -15.74 0.02 0.75
C ARG A 355 -14.65 -1.03 0.93
N ALA A 356 -13.86 -0.94 2.00
CA ALA A 356 -12.77 -1.87 2.29
C ALA A 356 -13.30 -3.29 2.58
N VAL A 357 -14.39 -3.40 3.35
CA VAL A 357 -15.09 -4.67 3.59
C VAL A 357 -15.58 -5.27 2.29
N ARG A 358 -16.21 -4.46 1.42
CA ARG A 358 -16.63 -4.95 0.10
C ARG A 358 -15.43 -5.45 -0.70
N GLN A 359 -14.37 -4.67 -0.84
CA GLN A 359 -13.18 -5.06 -1.59
C GLN A 359 -12.51 -6.33 -1.04
N ALA A 360 -12.46 -6.50 0.27
CA ALA A 360 -11.85 -7.67 0.91
C ALA A 360 -12.64 -8.98 0.67
N LEU A 361 -13.93 -8.86 0.36
CA LEU A 361 -14.81 -9.97 0.03
C LEU A 361 -14.99 -10.16 -1.50
N ASP A 362 -14.25 -9.42 -2.33
CA ASP A 362 -14.29 -9.58 -3.78
C ASP A 362 -13.81 -10.96 -4.23
N GLY A 363 -14.53 -11.54 -5.19
CA GLY A 363 -14.27 -12.87 -5.74
C GLY A 363 -14.62 -14.03 -4.81
N MET A 364 -14.97 -13.79 -3.54
CA MET A 364 -15.33 -14.84 -2.58
C MET A 364 -16.61 -15.58 -3.04
N PRO A 365 -16.55 -16.89 -3.34
CA PRO A 365 -17.72 -17.68 -3.64
C PRO A 365 -18.71 -17.64 -2.47
N ASN A 366 -19.99 -17.42 -2.76
CA ASN A 366 -21.06 -17.28 -1.76
C ASN A 366 -20.77 -16.22 -0.68
N ARG A 367 -20.14 -15.10 -1.06
CA ARG A 367 -19.90 -13.97 -0.12
C ARG A 367 -21.20 -13.56 0.61
N PRO A 368 -21.10 -13.10 1.88
CA PRO A 368 -22.22 -12.50 2.57
C PRO A 368 -22.71 -11.21 1.90
N ALA A 369 -23.95 -10.83 2.18
CA ALA A 369 -24.48 -9.52 1.82
C ALA A 369 -23.86 -8.45 2.74
N ILE A 370 -23.73 -7.23 2.25
CA ILE A 370 -23.20 -6.11 3.04
C ILE A 370 -24.34 -5.16 3.39
N LEU A 371 -24.57 -4.99 4.68
CA LEU A 371 -25.52 -4.03 5.23
C LEU A 371 -24.77 -2.76 5.67
N ARG A 372 -25.13 -1.61 5.09
CA ARG A 372 -24.76 -0.31 5.67
C ARG A 372 -25.68 -0.06 6.87
N LYS A 373 -25.09 -0.09 8.07
CA LYS A 373 -25.79 0.25 9.31
C LYS A 373 -25.48 1.69 9.68
N GLU A 374 -26.49 2.55 9.56
CA GLU A 374 -26.40 3.99 9.84
C GLU A 374 -27.80 4.57 10.09
N PHE A 375 -27.86 5.84 10.47
CA PHE A 375 -29.09 6.64 10.54
C PHE A 375 -29.33 7.29 9.17
N ILE A 376 -30.10 6.64 8.30
CA ILE A 376 -30.40 7.10 6.94
C ILE A 376 -31.66 7.96 6.93
N PHE A 377 -31.55 9.18 6.40
CA PHE A 377 -32.67 10.13 6.26
C PHE A 377 -32.66 10.91 4.94
N ASP A 378 -31.70 10.64 4.06
CA ASP A 378 -31.56 11.28 2.75
C ASP A 378 -31.20 10.21 1.69
N GLU A 379 -31.74 10.35 0.48
CA GLU A 379 -31.44 9.49 -0.68
C GLU A 379 -29.94 9.51 -1.00
N TYR A 380 -29.28 10.63 -0.72
CA TYR A 380 -27.82 10.77 -0.78
C TYR A 380 -27.08 9.64 -0.08
N GLN A 381 -27.48 9.31 1.16
CA GLN A 381 -26.81 8.26 1.93
C GLN A 381 -27.05 6.87 1.31
N ILE A 382 -28.20 6.64 0.68
CA ILE A 382 -28.53 5.36 0.03
C ILE A 382 -27.69 5.21 -1.25
N LEU A 383 -27.61 6.26 -2.07
CA LEU A 383 -26.80 6.27 -3.29
C LEU A 383 -25.31 6.09 -2.98
N GLU A 384 -24.81 6.82 -1.97
CA GLU A 384 -23.45 6.66 -1.46
C GLU A 384 -23.19 5.22 -0.97
N ALA A 385 -24.16 4.61 -0.26
CA ALA A 385 -24.05 3.23 0.19
C ALA A 385 -23.91 2.25 -0.98
N ARG A 386 -24.75 2.42 -2.01
CA ARG A 386 -24.75 1.57 -3.20
C ARG A 386 -23.42 1.64 -3.93
N LEU A 387 -22.88 2.85 -4.13
CA LEU A 387 -21.58 3.08 -4.76
C LEU A 387 -20.42 2.53 -3.93
N ALA A 388 -20.52 2.60 -2.60
CA ALA A 388 -19.53 2.03 -1.70
C ALA A 388 -19.61 0.49 -1.61
N GLY A 389 -20.66 -0.12 -2.17
CA GLY A 389 -20.80 -1.56 -2.31
C GLY A 389 -21.70 -2.24 -1.27
N ALA A 390 -22.61 -1.48 -0.64
CA ALA A 390 -23.70 -2.08 0.12
C ALA A 390 -24.63 -2.89 -0.79
N ASP A 391 -25.11 -4.02 -0.28
CA ASP A 391 -26.18 -4.81 -0.89
C ASP A 391 -27.55 -4.47 -0.30
N THR A 392 -27.56 -3.86 0.90
CA THR A 392 -28.75 -3.38 1.61
C THR A 392 -28.40 -2.26 2.60
N VAL A 393 -29.42 -1.54 3.06
CA VAL A 393 -29.32 -0.41 3.99
C VAL A 393 -30.33 -0.55 5.12
N LEU A 394 -30.05 0.09 6.26
CA LEU A 394 -30.98 0.18 7.40
C LEU A 394 -31.92 1.39 7.24
N LEU A 395 -33.23 1.18 7.43
CA LEU A 395 -34.20 2.26 7.59
C LEU A 395 -34.90 2.12 8.94
N ILE A 396 -34.93 3.17 9.76
CA ILE A 396 -35.45 3.11 11.14
C ILE A 396 -36.79 3.82 11.22
N VAL A 397 -37.88 3.09 11.48
CA VAL A 397 -39.24 3.67 11.48
C VAL A 397 -39.40 4.75 12.55
N LYS A 398 -38.82 4.56 13.74
CA LYS A 398 -38.87 5.54 14.84
C LYS A 398 -38.35 6.94 14.46
N MET A 399 -37.44 7.01 13.48
CA MET A 399 -36.73 8.23 13.10
C MET A 399 -37.34 8.93 11.88
N LEU A 400 -38.10 8.19 11.06
CA LEU A 400 -38.57 8.65 9.76
C LEU A 400 -40.09 8.78 9.80
N ASP A 401 -40.60 9.92 9.34
CA ASP A 401 -42.03 10.01 9.05
C ASP A 401 -42.42 9.07 7.90
N SER A 402 -43.70 8.74 7.80
CA SER A 402 -44.20 7.74 6.85
C SER A 402 -43.93 8.10 5.39
N GLU A 403 -43.95 9.38 5.03
CA GLU A 403 -43.71 9.85 3.67
C GLU A 403 -42.24 9.70 3.30
N LEU A 404 -41.35 10.16 4.18
CA LEU A 404 -39.91 10.03 4.03
C LEU A 404 -39.48 8.55 4.02
N LEU A 405 -40.03 7.73 4.90
CA LEU A 405 -39.78 6.29 4.94
C LEU A 405 -40.16 5.63 3.61
N GLN A 406 -41.36 5.91 3.08
CA GLN A 406 -41.82 5.37 1.81
C GLN A 406 -40.91 5.80 0.66
N ARG A 407 -40.50 7.07 0.63
CA ARG A 407 -39.59 7.61 -0.39
C ARG A 407 -38.23 6.92 -0.37
N LEU A 408 -37.59 6.81 0.80
CA LEU A 408 -36.29 6.16 0.97
C LEU A 408 -36.34 4.65 0.67
N TYR A 409 -37.44 3.99 1.06
CA TYR A 409 -37.67 2.58 0.74
C TYR A 409 -37.78 2.37 -0.77
N ASN A 410 -38.60 3.16 -1.47
CA ASN A 410 -38.76 3.09 -2.91
C ASN A 410 -37.45 3.39 -3.65
N TYR A 411 -36.69 4.40 -3.21
CA TYR A 411 -35.40 4.74 -3.81
C TYR A 411 -34.38 3.60 -3.63
N SER A 412 -34.36 2.95 -2.46
CA SER A 412 -33.52 1.76 -2.25
C SER A 412 -33.86 0.64 -3.23
N LEU A 413 -35.15 0.36 -3.44
CA LEU A 413 -35.61 -0.65 -4.40
C LEU A 413 -35.24 -0.31 -5.85
N GLN A 414 -35.30 0.97 -6.24
CA GLN A 414 -34.84 1.44 -7.56
C GLN A 414 -33.35 1.14 -7.79
N LEU A 415 -32.53 1.21 -6.74
CA LEU A 415 -31.12 0.84 -6.78
C LEU A 415 -30.86 -0.67 -6.61
N GLY A 416 -31.92 -1.50 -6.55
CA GLY A 416 -31.86 -2.95 -6.39
C GLY A 416 -31.69 -3.42 -4.93
N MET A 417 -31.70 -2.52 -3.94
CA MET A 417 -31.49 -2.83 -2.53
C MET A 417 -32.83 -3.00 -1.79
N GLU A 418 -33.11 -4.20 -1.31
CA GLU A 418 -34.19 -4.43 -0.33
C GLU A 418 -33.70 -3.96 1.06
N PRO A 419 -34.30 -2.93 1.69
CA PRO A 419 -33.84 -2.44 2.98
C PRO A 419 -34.15 -3.38 4.15
N LEU A 420 -33.32 -3.34 5.20
CA LEU A 420 -33.69 -3.80 6.52
C LEU A 420 -34.48 -2.70 7.24
N VAL A 421 -35.79 -2.88 7.40
CA VAL A 421 -36.64 -1.90 8.09
C VAL A 421 -36.69 -2.22 9.58
N GLU A 422 -36.12 -1.35 10.41
CA GLU A 422 -36.02 -1.51 11.86
C GLU A 422 -37.25 -0.94 12.59
N VAL A 423 -37.82 -1.76 13.48
CA VAL A 423 -38.97 -1.45 14.33
C VAL A 423 -38.71 -1.85 15.78
N GLN A 424 -39.40 -1.22 16.72
CA GLN A 424 -39.30 -1.51 18.15
C GLN A 424 -40.63 -1.92 18.79
N ASN A 425 -41.77 -1.53 18.21
CA ASN A 425 -43.10 -1.75 18.80
C ASN A 425 -44.17 -2.08 17.75
N ALA A 426 -45.40 -2.35 18.19
CA ALA A 426 -46.52 -2.77 17.34
C ALA A 426 -46.97 -1.69 16.33
N GLU A 427 -46.87 -0.41 16.67
CA GLU A 427 -47.23 0.69 15.77
C GLU A 427 -46.22 0.81 14.63
N GLU A 428 -44.94 0.75 14.96
CA GLU A 428 -43.86 0.74 13.98
C GLU A 428 -43.92 -0.52 13.10
N MET A 429 -44.22 -1.68 13.69
CA MET A 429 -44.43 -2.93 12.96
C MET A 429 -45.58 -2.82 11.95
N THR A 430 -46.70 -2.22 12.35
CA THR A 430 -47.84 -1.98 11.44
C THR A 430 -47.42 -1.09 10.26
N THR A 431 -46.58 -0.09 10.52
CA THR A 431 -46.04 0.78 9.47
C THR A 431 -45.14 0.02 8.50
N ALA A 432 -44.21 -0.81 9.01
CA ALA A 432 -43.31 -1.62 8.19
C ALA A 432 -44.05 -2.67 7.35
N VAL A 433 -45.12 -3.28 7.88
CA VAL A 433 -45.97 -4.22 7.13
C VAL A 433 -46.76 -3.50 6.04
N LYS A 434 -47.35 -2.33 6.34
CA LYS A 434 -48.05 -1.51 5.33
C LYS A 434 -47.13 -1.01 4.22
N LEU A 435 -45.88 -0.71 4.55
CA LEU A 435 -44.83 -0.35 3.60
C LEU A 435 -44.53 -1.48 2.59
N GLY A 436 -44.85 -2.73 2.96
CA GLY A 436 -44.54 -3.91 2.16
C GLY A 436 -43.08 -4.36 2.26
N SER A 437 -42.42 -4.07 3.39
CA SER A 437 -41.04 -4.50 3.64
C SER A 437 -40.91 -6.01 3.61
N LYS A 438 -39.95 -6.57 2.86
CA LYS A 438 -39.69 -8.02 2.88
C LYS A 438 -38.75 -8.45 4.00
N VAL A 439 -38.01 -7.52 4.60
CA VAL A 439 -37.09 -7.78 5.71
C VAL A 439 -37.30 -6.76 6.82
N ILE A 440 -37.78 -7.22 7.97
CA ILE A 440 -38.06 -6.38 9.12
C ILE A 440 -37.16 -6.79 10.29
N GLY A 441 -36.42 -5.83 10.83
CA GLY A 441 -35.58 -6.00 12.00
C GLY A 441 -36.29 -5.52 13.26
N VAL A 442 -36.47 -6.39 14.25
CA VAL A 442 -36.99 -6.01 15.56
C VAL A 442 -35.83 -5.69 16.49
N ASN A 443 -35.70 -4.42 16.90
CA ASN A 443 -34.70 -4.02 17.86
C ASN A 443 -35.16 -4.33 19.28
N ASN A 444 -34.61 -5.41 19.86
CA ASN A 444 -34.89 -5.80 21.24
C ASN A 444 -34.31 -4.81 22.26
N ARG A 445 -33.43 -3.90 21.82
CA ARG A 445 -32.92 -2.80 22.64
C ARG A 445 -33.80 -1.58 22.45
N ASN A 446 -34.30 -1.03 23.55
CA ASN A 446 -34.99 0.25 23.53
C ASN A 446 -34.01 1.37 23.13
N LEU A 447 -34.31 2.11 22.06
CA LEU A 447 -33.41 3.15 21.54
C LEU A 447 -33.36 4.43 22.42
N GLU A 448 -34.24 4.55 23.41
CA GLU A 448 -34.28 5.67 24.35
C GLU A 448 -33.68 5.29 25.72
N SER A 449 -34.00 4.10 26.25
CA SER A 449 -33.51 3.63 27.57
C SER A 449 -32.30 2.68 27.50
N PHE A 450 -32.00 2.12 26.33
CA PHE A 450 -30.99 1.08 26.09
C PHE A 450 -31.20 -0.26 26.81
N GLU A 451 -32.32 -0.46 27.49
CA GLU A 451 -32.72 -1.75 28.06
C GLU A 451 -33.01 -2.77 26.96
N VAL A 452 -32.73 -4.05 27.23
CA VAL A 452 -32.89 -5.15 26.27
C VAL A 452 -33.99 -6.09 26.74
N ASP A 453 -35.02 -6.29 25.92
CA ASP A 453 -36.05 -7.31 26.12
C ASP A 453 -36.17 -8.22 24.90
N LEU A 454 -35.66 -9.45 25.05
CA LEU A 454 -35.66 -10.45 23.98
C LEU A 454 -37.06 -10.99 23.64
N ASN A 455 -38.07 -10.80 24.50
CA ASN A 455 -39.45 -11.22 24.22
C ASN A 455 -40.16 -10.27 23.25
N THR A 456 -39.57 -9.12 22.93
CA THR A 456 -40.15 -8.14 22.00
C THR A 456 -40.37 -8.76 20.62
N THR A 457 -39.40 -9.54 20.14
CA THR A 457 -39.48 -10.16 18.81
C THR A 457 -40.64 -11.16 18.73
N GLY A 458 -40.75 -12.08 19.69
CA GLY A 458 -41.86 -13.05 19.76
C GLY A 458 -43.24 -12.38 19.85
N ARG A 459 -43.36 -11.29 20.62
CA ARG A 459 -44.63 -10.53 20.74
C ARG A 459 -45.08 -9.89 19.43
N LEU A 460 -44.15 -9.44 18.59
CA LEU A 460 -44.47 -8.77 17.33
C LEU A 460 -44.60 -9.74 16.15
N ARG A 461 -44.12 -10.99 16.27
CA ARG A 461 -44.11 -11.97 15.17
C ARG A 461 -45.49 -12.20 14.55
N SER A 462 -46.54 -12.26 15.38
CA SER A 462 -47.91 -12.56 14.95
C SER A 462 -48.52 -11.47 14.04
N MET A 463 -47.93 -10.28 14.02
CA MET A 463 -48.40 -9.16 13.18
C MET A 463 -47.88 -9.24 11.74
N VAL A 464 -46.95 -10.15 11.45
CA VAL A 464 -46.16 -10.13 10.21
C VAL A 464 -46.47 -11.35 9.33
N PRO A 465 -46.70 -11.16 8.02
CA PRO A 465 -46.93 -12.28 7.08
C PRO A 465 -45.77 -13.28 7.08
N GLU A 466 -46.06 -14.57 6.89
CA GLU A 466 -45.04 -15.63 6.83
C GLU A 466 -44.00 -15.44 5.71
N SER A 467 -44.36 -14.73 4.63
CA SER A 467 -43.47 -14.44 3.52
C SER A 467 -42.37 -13.42 3.85
N THR A 468 -42.53 -12.66 4.95
CA THR A 468 -41.60 -11.62 5.39
C THR A 468 -40.53 -12.21 6.29
N ILE A 469 -39.28 -11.82 6.06
CA ILE A 469 -38.15 -12.24 6.87
C ILE A 469 -38.09 -11.37 8.13
N ILE A 470 -38.17 -12.00 9.30
CA ILE A 470 -37.97 -11.34 10.60
C ILE A 470 -36.54 -11.51 11.08
N CYS A 471 -35.91 -10.41 11.47
CA CYS A 471 -34.58 -10.38 12.05
C CYS A 471 -34.64 -9.87 13.49
N ALA A 472 -34.07 -10.60 14.45
CA ALA A 472 -33.92 -10.11 15.81
C ALA A 472 -32.61 -9.32 15.95
N LEU A 473 -32.69 -8.07 16.41
CA LEU A 473 -31.55 -7.18 16.56
C LEU A 473 -31.30 -6.90 18.04
N SER A 474 -30.02 -6.91 18.43
CA SER A 474 -29.56 -6.66 19.81
C SER A 474 -29.91 -7.76 20.83
N GLY A 475 -28.99 -8.01 21.77
CA GLY A 475 -29.25 -8.83 22.95
C GLY A 475 -28.95 -10.32 22.83
N ILE A 476 -28.60 -10.81 21.63
CA ILE A 476 -28.23 -12.21 21.39
C ILE A 476 -26.76 -12.41 21.79
N ASN A 477 -26.50 -13.28 22.77
CA ASN A 477 -25.15 -13.54 23.28
C ASN A 477 -24.80 -15.04 23.33
N THR A 478 -25.79 -15.93 23.35
CA THR A 478 -25.63 -17.37 23.56
C THR A 478 -26.40 -18.19 22.52
N HIS A 479 -26.06 -19.49 22.40
CA HIS A 479 -26.79 -20.40 21.51
C HIS A 479 -28.26 -20.54 21.93
N ASP A 480 -28.55 -20.54 23.24
CA ASP A 480 -29.92 -20.59 23.76
C ASP A 480 -30.75 -19.39 23.31
N ASP A 481 -30.14 -18.20 23.22
CA ASP A 481 -30.81 -17.02 22.67
C ASP A 481 -31.20 -17.26 21.19
N VAL A 482 -30.34 -17.90 20.40
CA VAL A 482 -30.63 -18.23 19.00
C VAL A 482 -31.75 -19.27 18.90
N LEU A 483 -31.75 -20.28 19.76
CA LEU A 483 -32.81 -21.29 19.81
C LEU A 483 -34.16 -20.68 20.23
N MET A 484 -34.16 -19.72 21.15
CA MET A 484 -35.36 -18.97 21.52
C MET A 484 -35.91 -18.18 20.34
N ASN A 485 -35.05 -17.42 19.64
CA ASN A 485 -35.44 -16.68 18.43
C ASN A 485 -35.97 -17.63 17.34
N LYS A 486 -35.36 -18.80 17.16
CA LYS A 486 -35.85 -19.82 16.21
C LYS A 486 -37.27 -20.28 16.55
N ARG A 487 -37.58 -20.51 17.83
CA ARG A 487 -38.93 -20.89 18.29
C ARG A 487 -39.94 -19.78 18.05
N ASP A 488 -39.52 -18.52 18.15
CA ASP A 488 -40.33 -17.34 17.87
C ASP A 488 -40.49 -17.05 16.36
N GLY A 489 -40.01 -17.96 15.48
CA GLY A 489 -40.16 -17.82 14.03
C GLY A 489 -39.27 -16.73 13.42
N VAL A 490 -38.16 -16.38 14.09
CA VAL A 490 -37.14 -15.46 13.59
C VAL A 490 -36.27 -16.15 12.56
N ASN A 491 -36.00 -15.47 11.44
CA ASN A 491 -35.22 -15.99 10.33
C ASN A 491 -33.74 -15.62 10.40
N ALA A 492 -33.41 -14.50 11.06
CA ALA A 492 -32.03 -14.02 11.20
C ALA A 492 -31.78 -13.31 12.53
N VAL A 493 -30.53 -13.33 13.00
CA VAL A 493 -30.09 -12.58 14.19
C VAL A 493 -28.96 -11.63 13.82
N LEU A 494 -29.01 -10.39 14.32
CA LEU A 494 -27.93 -9.44 14.20
C LEU A 494 -27.13 -9.38 15.50
N VAL A 495 -25.85 -9.76 15.40
CA VAL A 495 -24.96 -9.88 16.55
C VAL A 495 -23.67 -9.11 16.28
N GLY A 496 -23.34 -8.20 17.19
CA GLY A 496 -22.13 -7.37 17.07
C GLY A 496 -21.24 -7.50 18.29
N GLU A 497 -21.70 -7.01 19.44
CA GLU A 497 -20.85 -6.86 20.62
C GLU A 497 -20.27 -8.19 21.12
N ALA A 498 -21.09 -9.25 21.18
CA ALA A 498 -20.65 -10.54 21.66
C ALA A 498 -19.55 -11.14 20.75
N ILE A 499 -19.70 -11.03 19.43
CA ILE A 499 -18.70 -11.50 18.47
C ILE A 499 -17.42 -10.66 18.55
N MET A 500 -17.56 -9.34 18.68
CA MET A 500 -16.41 -8.41 18.75
C MET A 500 -15.56 -8.58 20.02
N ARG A 501 -16.15 -9.08 21.12
CA ARG A 501 -15.44 -9.34 22.39
C ARG A 501 -14.87 -10.75 22.50
N ALA A 502 -15.30 -11.66 21.63
CA ALA A 502 -14.84 -13.04 21.66
C ALA A 502 -13.34 -13.10 21.34
N PRO A 503 -12.55 -13.91 22.08
CA PRO A 503 -11.13 -14.13 21.77
C PRO A 503 -10.92 -14.66 20.34
N ASP A 504 -11.81 -15.56 19.91
CA ASP A 504 -11.88 -16.07 18.54
C ASP A 504 -13.31 -15.96 18.03
N ALA A 505 -13.53 -15.04 17.09
CA ALA A 505 -14.83 -14.83 16.47
C ALA A 505 -15.34 -16.04 15.69
N SER A 506 -14.47 -16.83 15.06
CA SER A 506 -14.87 -17.99 14.27
C SER A 506 -15.38 -19.12 15.16
N VAL A 507 -14.70 -19.37 16.28
CA VAL A 507 -15.16 -20.32 17.30
C VAL A 507 -16.49 -19.85 17.90
N PHE A 508 -16.57 -18.58 18.30
CA PHE A 508 -17.77 -18.03 18.90
C PHE A 508 -18.98 -18.09 17.96
N ILE A 509 -18.83 -17.76 16.67
CA ILE A 509 -19.92 -17.86 15.68
C ILE A 509 -20.43 -19.30 15.54
N SER A 510 -19.52 -20.28 15.51
CA SER A 510 -19.92 -21.70 15.46
C SER A 510 -20.71 -22.08 16.72
N GLN A 511 -20.18 -21.78 17.90
CA GLN A 511 -20.88 -22.07 19.16
C GLN A 511 -22.25 -21.37 19.23
N LEU A 512 -22.32 -20.11 18.82
CA LEU A 512 -23.55 -19.32 18.81
C LEU A 512 -24.61 -19.90 17.86
N CYS A 513 -24.24 -20.25 16.64
CA CYS A 513 -25.19 -20.62 15.59
C CYS A 513 -25.50 -22.12 15.55
N SER A 514 -24.55 -23.00 15.89
CA SER A 514 -24.72 -24.46 15.82
C SER A 514 -24.62 -25.17 17.17
N GLY A 515 -24.28 -24.47 18.26
CA GLY A 515 -24.11 -25.09 19.58
C GLY A 515 -22.85 -25.97 19.68
N THR A 516 -22.00 -25.95 18.66
CA THR A 516 -20.81 -26.79 18.55
C THR A 516 -19.59 -25.97 18.18
N GLU A 517 -18.42 -26.42 18.63
CA GLU A 517 -17.15 -25.88 18.13
C GLU A 517 -16.95 -26.23 16.66
N PRO A 518 -16.24 -25.37 15.90
CA PRO A 518 -15.93 -25.69 14.52
C PRO A 518 -15.07 -26.97 14.50
N PRO A 519 -15.32 -27.90 13.56
CA PRO A 519 -14.50 -29.10 13.46
C PRO A 519 -13.03 -28.70 13.29
N ALA A 520 -12.14 -29.41 13.98
CA ALA A 520 -10.70 -29.23 13.80
C ALA A 520 -10.36 -29.33 12.31
N LYS A 521 -9.49 -28.44 11.81
CA LYS A 521 -9.03 -28.50 10.41
C LYS A 521 -8.56 -29.93 10.13
N SER A 522 -9.13 -30.56 9.12
CA SER A 522 -8.75 -31.92 8.77
C SER A 522 -7.29 -31.92 8.31
N ASP A 523 -6.40 -32.63 9.01
CA ASP A 523 -4.99 -32.85 8.62
C ASP A 523 -4.83 -33.77 7.39
N VAL A 524 -5.89 -33.91 6.59
CA VAL A 524 -5.81 -34.68 5.35
C VAL A 524 -5.04 -33.83 4.34
N ALA A 525 -3.74 -34.14 4.20
CA ALA A 525 -2.89 -33.56 3.17
C ALA A 525 -3.56 -33.74 1.80
N SER A 526 -4.00 -32.64 1.19
CA SER A 526 -4.52 -32.69 -0.17
C SER A 526 -3.38 -33.06 -1.12
N SER A 527 -3.61 -34.01 -2.03
CA SER A 527 -2.64 -34.38 -3.06
C SER A 527 -2.22 -33.15 -3.87
N LEU A 528 -0.91 -32.93 -4.02
CA LEU A 528 -0.36 -31.84 -4.82
C LEU A 528 -0.70 -32.02 -6.29
N TYR A 529 -1.13 -30.95 -6.95
CA TYR A 529 -1.20 -30.94 -8.40
C TYR A 529 0.18 -30.97 -9.03
N VAL A 530 0.35 -31.78 -10.08
CA VAL A 530 1.59 -31.91 -10.83
C VAL A 530 1.42 -31.31 -12.21
N LYS A 531 2.18 -30.26 -12.49
CA LYS A 531 2.30 -29.66 -13.82
C LYS A 531 3.65 -30.02 -14.46
N ILE A 532 3.60 -30.47 -15.71
CA ILE A 532 4.77 -30.77 -16.52
C ILE A 532 4.88 -29.73 -17.64
N CYS A 533 5.87 -28.85 -17.54
CA CYS A 533 6.03 -27.65 -18.34
C CYS A 533 7.04 -27.81 -19.47
N GLY A 534 6.73 -27.21 -20.62
CA GLY A 534 7.62 -27.15 -21.77
C GLY A 534 7.65 -28.43 -22.58
N THR A 535 6.52 -29.13 -22.67
CA THR A 535 6.32 -30.31 -23.51
C THR A 535 6.43 -29.95 -24.99
N ARG A 536 7.09 -30.80 -25.78
CA ARG A 536 7.48 -30.50 -27.18
C ARG A 536 7.09 -31.57 -28.19
N SER A 537 6.42 -32.63 -27.76
CA SER A 537 5.88 -33.63 -28.67
C SER A 537 4.64 -34.30 -28.06
N PRO A 538 3.75 -34.88 -28.88
CA PRO A 538 2.59 -35.63 -28.41
C PRO A 538 2.99 -36.82 -27.51
N GLU A 539 4.07 -37.53 -27.83
CA GLU A 539 4.54 -38.68 -27.05
C GLU A 539 4.98 -38.25 -25.65
N ALA A 540 5.64 -37.10 -25.54
CA ALA A 540 6.02 -36.52 -24.25
C ALA A 540 4.81 -36.09 -23.43
N ALA A 541 3.77 -35.56 -24.09
CA ALA A 541 2.51 -35.19 -23.45
C ALA A 541 1.78 -36.42 -22.90
N LEU A 542 1.65 -37.48 -23.71
CA LEU A 542 1.06 -38.75 -23.31
C LEU A 542 1.86 -39.41 -22.18
N LYS A 543 3.19 -39.37 -22.24
CA LYS A 543 4.04 -39.90 -21.16
C LYS A 543 3.86 -39.13 -19.85
N ALA A 544 3.70 -37.80 -19.90
CA ALA A 544 3.40 -37.02 -18.71
C ALA A 544 2.01 -37.41 -18.13
N ALA A 545 1.01 -37.58 -19.00
CA ALA A 545 -0.34 -38.01 -18.64
C ALA A 545 -0.38 -39.42 -18.01
N GLU A 546 0.28 -40.41 -18.65
CA GLU A 546 0.43 -41.79 -18.14
C GLU A 546 0.99 -41.85 -16.74
N SER A 547 1.85 -40.90 -16.43
CA SER A 547 2.51 -40.82 -15.15
C SER A 547 1.79 -39.93 -14.16
N GLY A 548 0.54 -39.57 -14.43
CA GLY A 548 -0.33 -38.89 -13.47
C GLY A 548 -0.18 -37.38 -13.39
N ALA A 549 0.46 -36.73 -14.38
CA ALA A 549 0.45 -35.27 -14.46
C ALA A 549 -0.98 -34.74 -14.60
N ASP A 550 -1.34 -33.75 -13.78
CA ASP A 550 -2.62 -33.05 -13.87
C ASP A 550 -2.62 -32.02 -15.00
N PHE A 551 -1.46 -31.44 -15.29
CA PHE A 551 -1.31 -30.37 -16.26
C PHE A 551 -0.14 -30.62 -17.23
N VAL A 552 -0.40 -30.47 -18.53
CA VAL A 552 0.61 -30.54 -19.59
C VAL A 552 0.81 -29.13 -20.16
N GLY A 553 1.98 -28.54 -19.92
CA GLY A 553 2.30 -27.18 -20.34
C GLY A 553 3.05 -27.10 -21.66
N ILE A 554 2.50 -26.36 -22.63
CA ILE A 554 3.15 -26.02 -23.90
C ILE A 554 3.61 -24.56 -23.94
N CYS A 555 4.84 -24.33 -24.41
CA CYS A 555 5.39 -22.99 -24.50
C CYS A 555 5.03 -22.35 -25.83
N LEU A 556 4.28 -21.26 -25.79
CA LEU A 556 3.81 -20.51 -26.96
C LEU A 556 4.50 -19.15 -27.10
N VAL A 557 5.58 -18.92 -26.34
CA VAL A 557 6.35 -17.68 -26.31
C VAL A 557 7.31 -17.62 -27.52
N PRO A 558 7.12 -16.69 -28.47
CA PRO A 558 7.97 -16.60 -29.66
C PRO A 558 9.44 -16.40 -29.30
N GLY A 559 10.32 -17.17 -29.95
CA GLY A 559 11.77 -17.10 -29.71
C GLY A 559 12.26 -17.76 -28.42
N ALA A 560 11.36 -18.28 -27.56
CA ALA A 560 11.77 -19.08 -26.42
C ALA A 560 12.34 -20.43 -26.87
N LYS A 561 13.35 -20.95 -26.16
CA LYS A 561 14.02 -22.21 -26.50
C LYS A 561 13.08 -23.43 -26.59
N ARG A 562 11.96 -23.38 -25.87
CA ARG A 562 10.96 -24.46 -25.81
C ARG A 562 9.69 -24.11 -26.58
N CYS A 563 9.66 -22.99 -27.31
CA CYS A 563 8.55 -22.67 -28.20
C CYS A 563 8.35 -23.81 -29.20
N ILE A 564 7.10 -24.19 -29.42
CA ILE A 564 6.72 -25.27 -30.35
C ILE A 564 6.09 -24.69 -31.63
N SER A 565 6.08 -25.48 -32.71
CA SER A 565 5.40 -25.10 -33.95
C SER A 565 3.88 -25.20 -33.79
N HIS A 566 3.16 -24.58 -34.72
CA HIS A 566 1.71 -24.68 -34.80
C HIS A 566 1.24 -26.14 -34.92
N GLU A 567 1.85 -26.94 -35.82
CA GLU A 567 1.45 -28.35 -35.99
C GLU A 567 1.71 -29.17 -34.71
N THR A 568 2.83 -28.89 -34.04
CA THR A 568 3.18 -29.58 -32.78
C THR A 568 2.19 -29.24 -31.67
N ALA A 569 1.75 -27.98 -31.58
CA ALA A 569 0.77 -27.55 -30.58
C ALA A 569 -0.59 -28.22 -30.78
N LEU A 570 -1.07 -28.32 -32.03
CA LEU A 570 -2.29 -29.04 -32.38
C LEU A 570 -2.19 -30.54 -32.05
N ALA A 571 -1.08 -31.18 -32.42
CA ALA A 571 -0.89 -32.61 -32.16
C ALA A 571 -0.80 -32.92 -30.66
N ILE A 572 -0.17 -32.05 -29.85
CA ILE A 572 -0.18 -32.18 -28.38
C ILE A 572 -1.59 -31.98 -27.83
N SER A 573 -2.32 -30.99 -28.34
CA SER A 573 -3.70 -30.74 -27.91
C SER A 573 -4.59 -31.94 -28.16
N GLU A 574 -4.57 -32.50 -29.37
CA GLU A 574 -5.32 -33.71 -29.71
C GLU A 574 -4.95 -34.89 -28.79
N ALA A 575 -3.65 -35.11 -28.56
CA ALA A 575 -3.17 -36.20 -27.70
C ALA A 575 -3.62 -36.06 -26.23
N VAL A 576 -3.60 -34.85 -25.67
CA VAL A 576 -4.05 -34.61 -24.28
C VAL A 576 -5.57 -34.75 -24.16
N HIS A 577 -6.33 -34.24 -25.13
CA HIS A 577 -7.79 -34.28 -25.11
C HIS A 577 -8.38 -35.68 -25.33
N THR A 578 -7.70 -36.52 -26.11
CA THR A 578 -8.11 -37.91 -26.37
C THR A 578 -7.62 -38.91 -25.31
N TYR A 579 -6.83 -38.45 -24.34
CA TYR A 579 -6.33 -39.33 -23.28
C TYR A 579 -7.48 -39.87 -22.41
N PRO A 580 -7.58 -41.19 -22.18
CA PRO A 580 -8.67 -41.78 -21.42
C PRO A 580 -8.73 -41.27 -19.98
N SER A 581 -9.93 -41.02 -19.47
CA SER A 581 -10.12 -40.73 -18.04
C SER A 581 -9.73 -41.96 -17.21
N THR A 582 -8.57 -41.90 -16.55
CA THR A 582 -8.08 -42.99 -15.69
C THR A 582 -8.49 -42.81 -14.23
N ARG A 583 -9.00 -41.63 -13.85
CA ARG A 583 -9.37 -41.31 -12.47
C ARG A 583 -10.86 -41.55 -12.24
N LYS A 584 -11.17 -42.58 -11.44
CA LYS A 584 -12.50 -42.76 -10.84
C LYS A 584 -12.71 -41.68 -9.78
N TYR A 585 -13.20 -40.52 -10.19
CA TYR A 585 -13.77 -39.59 -9.24
C TYR A 585 -15.19 -40.04 -8.95
N GLU A 586 -15.50 -40.32 -7.68
CA GLU A 586 -16.89 -40.23 -7.24
C GLU A 586 -17.35 -38.82 -7.62
N THR A 587 -18.34 -38.72 -8.50
CA THR A 587 -19.15 -37.52 -8.65
C THR A 587 -19.75 -37.26 -7.28
N GLN A 588 -19.03 -36.53 -6.42
CA GLN A 588 -19.67 -35.84 -5.33
C GLN A 588 -20.66 -34.91 -6.02
N VAL A 589 -21.94 -35.29 -5.93
CA VAL A 589 -23.07 -34.40 -6.16
C VAL A 589 -22.65 -33.08 -5.54
N ALA A 590 -22.67 -32.00 -6.31
CA ALA A 590 -22.33 -30.68 -5.81
C ALA A 590 -23.24 -30.40 -4.62
N VAL A 591 -22.76 -30.69 -3.41
CA VAL A 591 -23.41 -30.28 -2.18
C VAL A 591 -23.43 -28.76 -2.31
N VAL A 592 -24.64 -28.18 -2.33
CA VAL A 592 -24.82 -26.74 -2.41
C VAL A 592 -24.27 -26.17 -1.12
N ASP A 593 -22.98 -25.88 -1.14
CA ASP A 593 -22.26 -25.36 0.01
C ASP A 593 -22.60 -23.87 0.12
N ASN A 594 -23.62 -23.60 0.92
CA ASN A 594 -24.14 -22.26 1.17
C ASN A 594 -23.19 -21.39 2.01
N LYS A 595 -22.08 -21.95 2.49
CA LYS A 595 -21.07 -21.23 3.27
C LYS A 595 -20.08 -20.52 2.34
N ALA A 596 -19.65 -19.33 2.73
CA ALA A 596 -18.60 -18.62 2.02
C ALA A 596 -17.26 -19.38 2.12
N LYS A 597 -16.51 -19.44 1.03
CA LYS A 597 -15.18 -20.08 0.96
C LYS A 597 -14.10 -19.09 0.61
N ASP A 598 -12.88 -19.29 1.09
CA ASP A 598 -11.79 -18.47 0.58
C ASP A 598 -11.58 -18.71 -0.92
N TYR A 599 -11.26 -17.64 -1.65
CA TYR A 599 -11.08 -17.67 -3.09
C TYR A 599 -9.98 -18.66 -3.54
N PHE A 600 -8.83 -18.68 -2.86
CA PHE A 600 -7.71 -19.55 -3.22
C PHE A 600 -7.89 -20.97 -2.71
N GLU A 601 -8.64 -21.18 -1.63
CA GLU A 601 -9.09 -22.51 -1.22
C GLU A 601 -9.99 -23.14 -2.31
N ALA A 602 -10.89 -22.36 -2.90
CA ALA A 602 -11.71 -22.81 -4.03
C ALA A 602 -10.92 -23.02 -5.34
N ALA A 603 -9.67 -22.54 -5.44
CA ALA A 603 -8.85 -22.70 -6.64
C ALA A 603 -8.56 -24.18 -6.92
N ALA A 604 -8.24 -24.96 -5.88
CA ALA A 604 -7.95 -26.38 -6.05
C ALA A 604 -9.15 -27.15 -6.63
N GLN A 605 -10.38 -26.78 -6.27
CA GLN A 605 -11.59 -27.40 -6.82
C GLN A 605 -11.85 -26.97 -8.28
N ARG A 606 -11.64 -25.69 -8.60
CA ARG A 606 -11.79 -25.14 -9.97
C ARG A 606 -10.81 -25.74 -10.98
N LEU A 607 -9.70 -26.28 -10.49
CA LEU A 607 -8.63 -26.91 -11.25
C LEU A 607 -8.78 -28.45 -11.35
N ARG A 608 -9.85 -29.04 -10.78
CA ARG A 608 -10.06 -30.49 -10.86
C ARG A 608 -10.56 -30.88 -12.25
N SER A 609 -9.97 -31.95 -12.79
CA SER A 609 -10.38 -32.55 -14.05
C SER A 609 -10.22 -34.08 -14.00
N PRO A 610 -11.10 -34.85 -14.67
CA PRO A 610 -10.95 -36.30 -14.80
C PRO A 610 -9.80 -36.71 -15.73
N ARG A 611 -9.34 -35.79 -16.59
CA ARG A 611 -8.19 -35.96 -17.50
C ARG A 611 -7.12 -34.91 -17.25
N PRO A 612 -5.87 -35.13 -17.70
CA PRO A 612 -4.86 -34.08 -17.75
C PRO A 612 -5.35 -32.88 -18.55
N GLN A 613 -5.04 -31.67 -18.08
CA GLN A 613 -5.43 -30.41 -18.69
C GLN A 613 -4.26 -29.77 -19.45
N LEU A 614 -4.54 -29.21 -20.62
CA LEU A 614 -3.56 -28.53 -21.47
C LEU A 614 -3.38 -27.07 -21.06
N VAL A 615 -2.14 -26.65 -20.81
CA VAL A 615 -1.79 -25.30 -20.37
C VAL A 615 -0.94 -24.59 -21.40
N GLY A 616 -1.41 -23.46 -21.95
CA GLY A 616 -0.58 -22.61 -22.82
C GLY A 616 0.19 -21.56 -22.03
N ILE A 617 1.50 -21.47 -22.25
CA ILE A 617 2.38 -20.54 -21.55
C ILE A 617 2.72 -19.36 -22.46
N PHE A 618 2.41 -18.17 -21.96
CA PHE A 618 2.58 -16.89 -22.65
C PHE A 618 3.50 -15.98 -21.83
N GLN A 619 4.20 -15.08 -22.54
CA GLN A 619 5.06 -14.10 -21.91
C GLN A 619 5.06 -12.81 -22.74
N ASN A 620 4.36 -11.79 -22.25
CA ASN A 620 4.25 -10.46 -22.86
C ASN A 620 3.69 -10.45 -24.29
N GLN A 621 2.92 -11.48 -24.66
CA GLN A 621 2.16 -11.51 -25.91
C GLN A 621 0.89 -10.67 -25.75
N PRO A 622 0.40 -9.98 -26.79
CA PRO A 622 -0.86 -9.23 -26.73
C PRO A 622 -2.03 -10.13 -26.35
N LEU A 623 -2.99 -9.60 -25.56
CA LEU A 623 -4.17 -10.36 -25.13
C LEU A 623 -4.95 -10.98 -26.32
N SER A 624 -5.02 -10.28 -27.45
CA SER A 624 -5.67 -10.80 -28.66
C SER A 624 -5.03 -12.10 -29.17
N GLU A 625 -3.69 -12.19 -29.12
CA GLU A 625 -2.95 -13.39 -29.49
C GLU A 625 -3.15 -14.52 -28.48
N VAL A 626 -3.21 -14.18 -27.18
CA VAL A 626 -3.49 -15.16 -26.12
C VAL A 626 -4.87 -15.80 -26.32
N LEU A 627 -5.90 -14.98 -26.60
CA LEU A 627 -7.26 -15.45 -26.84
C LEU A 627 -7.38 -16.26 -28.14
N GLU A 628 -6.71 -15.83 -29.21
CA GLU A 628 -6.66 -16.58 -30.47
C GLU A 628 -6.04 -17.96 -30.25
N LYS A 629 -4.89 -18.03 -29.59
CA LYS A 629 -4.18 -19.29 -29.32
C LYS A 629 -4.91 -20.18 -28.31
N GLN A 630 -5.58 -19.59 -27.32
CA GLN A 630 -6.45 -20.32 -26.39
C GLN A 630 -7.53 -21.07 -27.16
N LYS A 631 -8.24 -20.38 -28.06
CA LYS A 631 -9.27 -20.99 -28.91
C LYS A 631 -8.69 -21.98 -29.93
N GLN A 632 -7.58 -21.63 -30.57
CA GLN A 632 -6.97 -22.43 -31.64
C GLN A 632 -6.47 -23.78 -31.15
N TYR A 633 -5.91 -23.85 -29.94
CA TYR A 633 -5.36 -25.08 -29.38
C TYR A 633 -6.26 -25.73 -28.32
N ASP A 634 -7.47 -25.21 -28.14
CA ASP A 634 -8.41 -25.64 -27.10
C ASP A 634 -7.76 -25.72 -25.71
N LEU A 635 -7.07 -24.65 -25.31
CA LEU A 635 -6.34 -24.65 -24.04
C LEU A 635 -7.33 -24.67 -22.87
N ASP A 636 -7.17 -25.64 -21.97
CA ASP A 636 -7.92 -25.73 -20.71
C ASP A 636 -7.50 -24.67 -19.69
N LEU A 637 -6.24 -24.22 -19.75
CA LEU A 637 -5.69 -23.19 -18.88
C LEU A 637 -4.70 -22.29 -19.64
N VAL A 638 -4.56 -21.05 -19.15
CA VAL A 638 -3.53 -20.12 -19.61
C VAL A 638 -2.57 -19.79 -18.47
N GLN A 639 -1.28 -19.82 -18.75
CA GLN A 639 -0.24 -19.36 -17.85
C GLN A 639 0.37 -18.05 -18.35
N LEU A 640 0.20 -16.96 -17.60
CA LEU A 640 0.81 -15.65 -17.86
C LEU A 640 2.13 -15.53 -17.09
N HIS A 641 3.25 -15.52 -17.81
CA HIS A 641 4.60 -15.71 -17.26
C HIS A 641 5.50 -14.47 -17.38
N GLY A 642 4.98 -13.36 -17.91
CA GLY A 642 5.69 -12.10 -18.10
C GLY A 642 5.28 -11.01 -17.11
N ASP A 643 5.26 -9.79 -17.61
CA ASP A 643 4.82 -8.57 -16.93
C ASP A 643 3.41 -8.18 -17.39
N GLU A 644 2.61 -9.15 -17.83
CA GLU A 644 1.23 -8.90 -18.30
C GLU A 644 0.39 -8.26 -17.18
N PRO A 645 -0.49 -7.30 -17.53
CA PRO A 645 -1.45 -6.73 -16.59
C PRO A 645 -2.36 -7.81 -16.01
N ILE A 646 -2.62 -7.74 -14.70
CA ILE A 646 -3.34 -8.80 -13.98
C ILE A 646 -4.83 -8.86 -14.35
N GLU A 647 -5.41 -7.73 -14.79
CA GLU A 647 -6.78 -7.60 -15.28
C GLU A 647 -7.07 -8.45 -16.52
N TRP A 648 -6.05 -8.76 -17.33
CA TRP A 648 -6.23 -9.63 -18.50
C TRP A 648 -6.66 -11.03 -18.10
N ALA A 649 -6.28 -11.50 -16.91
CA ALA A 649 -6.65 -12.82 -16.45
C ALA A 649 -8.17 -12.98 -16.29
N SER A 650 -8.90 -11.88 -16.04
CA SER A 650 -10.38 -11.90 -15.98
C SER A 650 -11.06 -11.94 -17.35
N LEU A 651 -10.34 -11.63 -18.43
CA LEU A 651 -10.84 -11.60 -19.80
C LEU A 651 -10.56 -12.91 -20.56
N ILE A 652 -9.76 -13.80 -19.99
CA ILE A 652 -9.42 -15.10 -20.57
C ILE A 652 -10.51 -16.11 -20.16
N PRO A 653 -11.15 -16.82 -21.12
CA PRO A 653 -12.35 -17.63 -20.85
C PRO A 653 -12.05 -18.97 -20.14
N VAL A 654 -10.84 -19.15 -19.64
CA VAL A 654 -10.36 -20.37 -18.96
C VAL A 654 -9.53 -19.98 -17.73
N PRO A 655 -9.36 -20.88 -16.73
CA PRO A 655 -8.56 -20.60 -15.55
C PRO A 655 -7.14 -20.10 -15.89
N VAL A 656 -6.70 -19.07 -15.16
CA VAL A 656 -5.40 -18.42 -15.39
C VAL A 656 -4.46 -18.68 -14.22
N VAL A 657 -3.29 -19.24 -14.54
CA VAL A 657 -2.15 -19.35 -13.63
C VAL A 657 -1.24 -18.15 -13.86
N ARG A 658 -1.11 -17.26 -12.87
CA ARG A 658 -0.25 -16.08 -13.01
C ARG A 658 1.08 -16.33 -12.31
N CYS A 659 2.19 -16.21 -13.05
CA CYS A 659 3.52 -16.33 -12.47
C CYS A 659 3.91 -15.05 -11.73
N PHE A 660 4.48 -15.20 -10.54
CA PHE A 660 4.99 -14.11 -9.72
C PHE A 660 6.40 -14.43 -9.22
N LYS A 661 7.22 -13.39 -9.06
CA LYS A 661 8.41 -13.46 -8.21
C LYS A 661 7.99 -13.31 -6.75
N PRO A 662 8.66 -13.96 -5.79
CA PRO A 662 8.42 -13.70 -4.37
C PRO A 662 8.52 -12.20 -4.05
N GLY A 663 7.53 -11.65 -3.36
CA GLY A 663 7.43 -10.23 -3.03
C GLY A 663 6.83 -9.33 -4.13
N GLN A 664 6.42 -9.87 -5.28
CA GLN A 664 5.74 -9.10 -6.31
C GLN A 664 4.33 -8.70 -5.88
N VAL A 665 3.98 -7.43 -6.09
CA VAL A 665 2.65 -6.89 -5.76
C VAL A 665 1.57 -7.57 -6.61
N GLY A 666 0.43 -7.88 -5.99
CA GLY A 666 -0.74 -8.44 -6.68
C GLY A 666 -0.88 -9.96 -6.58
N ILE A 667 0.08 -10.67 -5.99
CA ILE A 667 0.06 -12.14 -5.86
C ILE A 667 -1.21 -12.69 -5.18
N ALA A 668 -1.70 -11.98 -4.16
CA ALA A 668 -2.87 -12.35 -3.37
C ALA A 668 -4.17 -11.67 -3.85
N ARG A 669 -4.16 -11.04 -5.05
CA ARG A 669 -5.34 -10.33 -5.58
C ARG A 669 -6.38 -11.34 -6.05
N ARG A 670 -7.50 -11.40 -5.34
CA ARG A 670 -8.61 -12.35 -5.55
C ARG A 670 -9.47 -11.91 -6.73
N GLY A 671 -10.04 -12.86 -7.46
CA GLY A 671 -10.91 -12.61 -8.61
C GLY A 671 -10.21 -12.24 -9.92
N TYR A 672 -8.87 -12.12 -9.95
CA TYR A 672 -8.13 -11.79 -11.17
C TYR A 672 -7.51 -13.03 -11.81
N HIS A 673 -6.71 -13.80 -11.05
CA HIS A 673 -6.16 -15.08 -11.49
C HIS A 673 -6.70 -16.23 -10.64
N THR A 674 -6.65 -17.46 -11.16
CA THR A 674 -7.13 -18.65 -10.43
C THR A 674 -6.18 -19.05 -9.32
N VAL A 675 -4.89 -19.14 -9.64
CA VAL A 675 -3.83 -19.48 -8.68
C VAL A 675 -2.51 -18.77 -9.07
N PRO A 676 -1.78 -18.20 -8.11
CA PRO A 676 -0.43 -17.69 -8.34
C PRO A 676 0.59 -18.83 -8.40
N LEU A 677 1.56 -18.72 -9.30
CA LEU A 677 2.71 -19.61 -9.41
C LEU A 677 3.97 -18.83 -9.05
N LEU A 678 4.67 -19.26 -8.01
CA LEU A 678 5.95 -18.66 -7.61
C LEU A 678 7.08 -19.27 -8.44
N ASP A 679 7.91 -18.41 -9.05
CA ASP A 679 9.12 -18.82 -9.79
C ASP A 679 10.31 -17.94 -9.39
N SER A 680 11.51 -18.51 -9.41
CA SER A 680 12.78 -17.82 -9.15
C SER A 680 13.18 -16.86 -10.29
N GLY A 681 12.52 -16.96 -11.45
CA GLY A 681 12.65 -16.05 -12.58
C GLY A 681 13.61 -16.55 -13.68
N SER A 682 13.11 -16.50 -14.92
CA SER A 682 13.82 -16.78 -16.19
C SER A 682 14.83 -17.94 -16.16
N GLY A 683 14.31 -19.17 -16.20
CA GLY A 683 14.97 -20.32 -16.86
C GLY A 683 16.36 -20.74 -16.34
N SER A 684 16.73 -20.34 -15.12
CA SER A 684 18.08 -20.57 -14.58
C SER A 684 18.28 -21.94 -13.92
N GLY A 685 17.22 -22.75 -13.79
CA GLY A 685 17.26 -24.02 -13.05
C GLY A 685 17.51 -23.83 -11.55
N LYS A 686 17.43 -22.60 -11.04
CA LYS A 686 17.61 -22.29 -9.62
C LYS A 686 16.34 -22.57 -8.85
N LEU A 687 16.50 -23.24 -7.71
CA LEU A 687 15.46 -23.41 -6.71
C LEU A 687 15.00 -22.07 -6.14
N LEU A 688 13.72 -21.99 -5.81
CA LEU A 688 13.16 -20.89 -5.03
C LEU A 688 13.83 -20.81 -3.65
N ASN A 689 14.04 -19.59 -3.17
CA ASN A 689 14.46 -19.37 -1.80
C ASN A 689 13.27 -19.60 -0.86
N VAL A 690 13.39 -20.61 0.01
CA VAL A 690 12.32 -21.03 0.95
C VAL A 690 11.87 -19.88 1.83
N THR A 691 12.79 -19.07 2.39
CA THR A 691 12.46 -17.92 3.24
C THR A 691 11.60 -16.89 2.53
N ASN A 692 11.87 -16.62 1.25
CA ASN A 692 11.04 -15.69 0.49
C ASN A 692 9.63 -16.23 0.22
N VAL A 693 9.49 -17.56 0.01
CA VAL A 693 8.18 -18.21 -0.14
C VAL A 693 7.41 -18.17 1.18
N GLN A 694 8.08 -18.44 2.31
CA GLN A 694 7.49 -18.36 3.65
C GLN A 694 6.96 -16.94 3.92
N ALA A 695 7.78 -15.90 3.69
CA ALA A 695 7.36 -14.52 3.88
C ALA A 695 6.12 -14.13 3.05
N VAL A 696 6.00 -14.66 1.82
CA VAL A 696 4.80 -14.47 0.98
C VAL A 696 3.58 -15.15 1.60
N LEU A 697 3.70 -16.41 2.00
CA LEU A 697 2.59 -17.17 2.59
C LEU A 697 2.19 -16.65 3.97
N GLU A 698 3.11 -16.13 4.77
CA GLU A 698 2.83 -15.54 6.07
C GLU A 698 2.05 -14.23 5.96
N SER A 699 2.22 -13.49 4.85
CA SER A 699 1.51 -12.23 4.62
C SER A 699 0.00 -12.37 4.41
N ASP A 700 -0.47 -13.56 4.00
CA ASP A 700 -1.87 -13.86 3.74
C ASP A 700 -2.16 -15.34 4.11
N PRO A 701 -2.86 -15.60 5.24
CA PRO A 701 -3.11 -16.96 5.74
C PRO A 701 -3.85 -17.87 4.76
N GLU A 702 -4.64 -17.29 3.87
CA GLU A 702 -5.48 -18.03 2.92
C GLU A 702 -4.86 -18.13 1.52
N LEU A 703 -3.74 -17.47 1.26
CA LEU A 703 -3.03 -17.61 0.00
C LEU A 703 -2.64 -19.08 -0.25
N ARG A 704 -2.90 -19.56 -1.46
CA ARG A 704 -2.48 -20.86 -1.96
C ARG A 704 -1.69 -20.67 -3.24
N VAL A 705 -0.59 -21.41 -3.42
CA VAL A 705 0.37 -21.18 -4.50
C VAL A 705 0.75 -22.46 -5.22
N PHE A 706 1.19 -22.31 -6.46
CA PHE A 706 2.04 -23.29 -7.14
C PHE A 706 3.51 -22.93 -6.94
N LEU A 707 4.38 -23.93 -6.81
CA LEU A 707 5.83 -23.72 -6.79
C LEU A 707 6.45 -24.15 -8.12
N ALA A 708 7.35 -23.33 -8.64
CA ALA A 708 8.13 -23.61 -9.85
C ALA A 708 9.60 -23.20 -9.66
N GLY A 709 10.44 -23.56 -10.64
CA GLY A 709 11.83 -23.15 -10.69
C GLY A 709 12.79 -24.15 -10.04
N GLY A 710 13.53 -24.89 -10.88
CA GLY A 710 14.56 -25.84 -10.42
C GLY A 710 14.04 -27.12 -9.76
N LEU A 711 12.72 -27.31 -9.67
CA LEU A 711 12.10 -28.50 -9.08
C LEU A 711 12.32 -29.74 -9.96
N ASN A 712 12.62 -30.86 -9.31
CA ASN A 712 12.76 -32.20 -9.89
C ASN A 712 12.37 -33.26 -8.83
N PRO A 713 12.26 -34.55 -9.19
CA PRO A 713 11.88 -35.59 -8.24
C PRO A 713 12.83 -35.76 -7.05
N ASP A 714 14.10 -35.38 -7.19
CA ASP A 714 15.08 -35.49 -6.11
C ASP A 714 14.90 -34.40 -5.04
N ASN A 715 14.41 -33.21 -5.42
CA ASN A 715 14.37 -32.05 -4.52
C ASN A 715 12.96 -31.53 -4.17
N VAL A 716 11.91 -31.97 -4.86
CA VAL A 716 10.55 -31.41 -4.68
C VAL A 716 9.98 -31.70 -3.29
N ALA A 717 10.17 -32.92 -2.78
CA ALA A 717 9.68 -33.32 -1.47
C ALA A 717 10.36 -32.51 -0.36
N GLU A 718 11.68 -32.31 -0.45
CA GLU A 718 12.44 -31.50 0.50
C GLU A 718 12.06 -30.02 0.40
N SER A 719 11.86 -29.50 -0.82
CA SER A 719 11.51 -28.10 -1.06
C SER A 719 10.15 -27.73 -0.44
N VAL A 720 9.15 -28.62 -0.55
CA VAL A 720 7.83 -28.43 0.07
C VAL A 720 7.92 -28.60 1.59
N LYS A 721 8.62 -29.64 2.07
CA LYS A 721 8.80 -29.87 3.52
C LYS A 721 9.53 -28.73 4.22
N ALA A 722 10.46 -28.06 3.55
CA ALA A 722 11.21 -26.93 4.10
C ALA A 722 10.31 -25.74 4.47
N LEU A 723 9.08 -25.66 3.96
CA LEU A 723 8.09 -24.64 4.35
C LEU A 723 7.47 -24.90 5.73
N GLY A 724 7.67 -26.08 6.31
CA GLY A 724 7.13 -26.45 7.61
C GLY A 724 5.59 -26.38 7.65
N PRO A 725 4.97 -25.67 8.61
CA PRO A 725 3.51 -25.61 8.75
C PRO A 725 2.80 -24.88 7.60
N LEU A 726 3.53 -24.25 6.68
CA LEU A 726 2.98 -23.56 5.51
C LEU A 726 2.91 -24.47 4.27
N ALA A 727 3.39 -25.71 4.37
CA ALA A 727 3.45 -26.65 3.25
C ALA A 727 2.05 -27.02 2.71
N ASP A 728 1.03 -27.02 3.56
CA ASP A 728 -0.38 -27.23 3.21
C ASP A 728 -0.94 -26.16 2.26
N ARG A 729 -0.26 -25.01 2.16
CA ARG A 729 -0.64 -23.91 1.26
C ARG A 729 -0.07 -24.03 -0.15
N VAL A 730 0.85 -24.97 -0.35
CA VAL A 730 1.29 -25.36 -1.69
C VAL A 730 0.28 -26.35 -2.24
N ILE A 731 -0.45 -25.95 -3.27
CA ILE A 731 -1.47 -26.82 -3.88
C ILE A 731 -1.00 -27.46 -5.19
N GLY A 732 0.15 -27.03 -5.71
CA GLY A 732 0.73 -27.63 -6.91
C GLY A 732 2.21 -27.32 -7.11
N VAL A 733 2.85 -28.13 -7.95
CA VAL A 733 4.25 -28.02 -8.33
C VAL A 733 4.39 -28.06 -9.84
N ASP A 734 5.28 -27.23 -10.38
CA ASP A 734 5.56 -27.11 -11.80
C ASP A 734 6.98 -27.61 -12.11
N PHE A 735 7.06 -28.74 -12.79
CA PHE A 735 8.31 -29.34 -13.24
C PHE A 735 8.61 -28.96 -14.68
N LEU A 736 9.89 -28.85 -14.98
CA LEU A 736 10.31 -28.74 -16.36
C LEU A 736 10.47 -30.14 -16.98
N PHE A 737 9.97 -30.37 -18.19
CA PHE A 737 10.17 -31.66 -18.89
C PHE A 737 11.67 -31.91 -19.20
N PHE A 738 12.21 -33.04 -18.73
CA PHE A 738 13.54 -33.54 -19.09
C PHE A 738 13.40 -34.89 -19.82
N SER A 739 14.12 -35.05 -20.93
CA SER A 739 14.06 -36.21 -21.83
C SER A 739 14.65 -37.51 -21.26
N SER A 740 14.85 -37.63 -19.94
CA SER A 740 15.55 -38.74 -19.28
C SER A 740 14.85 -39.26 -18.03
N PHE A 741 13.55 -39.01 -17.85
CA PHE A 741 12.78 -39.50 -16.70
C PHE A 741 12.19 -40.88 -16.96
N ASP A 742 12.78 -41.90 -16.36
CA ASP A 742 12.02 -43.06 -15.89
C ASP A 742 11.21 -42.62 -14.67
N PHE A 743 9.90 -42.83 -14.72
CA PHE A 743 8.99 -42.39 -13.66
C PHE A 743 9.13 -43.26 -12.42
N TYR A 744 9.64 -42.67 -11.34
CA TYR A 744 9.32 -43.07 -9.98
C TYR A 744 8.53 -41.92 -9.36
N LEU A 745 7.24 -42.12 -9.10
CA LEU A 745 6.46 -41.18 -8.30
C LEU A 745 6.30 -41.68 -6.87
N LEU A 746 6.38 -40.68 -6.00
CA LEU A 746 6.05 -40.71 -4.59
C LEU A 746 4.58 -41.13 -4.39
N ASP A 747 4.38 -41.96 -3.37
CA ASP A 747 3.09 -42.38 -2.83
C ASP A 747 2.26 -41.14 -2.37
N PRO A 748 0.94 -41.06 -2.65
CA PRO A 748 0.10 -39.93 -2.27
C PRO A 748 -0.08 -39.69 -0.75
N SER A 749 0.40 -40.59 0.11
CA SER A 749 0.35 -40.40 1.57
C SER A 749 1.74 -40.30 2.16
N THR A 750 2.23 -39.10 2.44
CA THR A 750 3.36 -38.92 3.36
C THR A 750 2.92 -39.23 4.80
N THR A 751 2.91 -40.52 5.14
CA THR A 751 3.05 -41.00 6.51
C THR A 751 4.06 -42.14 6.53
N LEU A 752 5.13 -41.98 7.30
CA LEU A 752 6.09 -43.05 7.60
C LEU A 752 5.38 -44.20 8.34
N ILE A 753 5.03 -45.29 7.65
CA ILE A 753 4.88 -46.62 8.24
C ILE A 753 5.48 -47.66 7.27
N GLY A 754 6.27 -48.57 7.82
CA GLY A 754 7.01 -49.63 7.11
C GLY A 754 6.15 -50.65 6.33
N PRO A 755 6.80 -51.70 5.78
CA PRO A 755 6.53 -52.24 4.45
C PRO A 755 5.38 -53.26 4.41
N ARG A 756 4.78 -53.46 3.23
CA ARG A 756 4.24 -54.77 2.76
C ARG A 756 3.94 -54.77 1.25
N PRO A 757 3.80 -55.94 0.60
CA PRO A 757 4.74 -56.35 -0.46
C PRO A 757 4.04 -56.84 -1.74
N SER A 758 4.33 -56.26 -2.89
CA SER A 758 4.00 -56.91 -4.18
C SER A 758 4.80 -56.46 -5.39
N ALA A 759 5.53 -55.34 -5.33
CA ALA A 759 6.30 -54.85 -6.49
C ALA A 759 7.81 -55.19 -6.47
N PHE A 760 8.31 -55.94 -5.47
CA PHE A 760 9.74 -56.23 -5.34
C PHE A 760 10.21 -57.52 -6.06
N ARG A 761 9.35 -58.16 -6.87
CA ARG A 761 9.71 -59.39 -7.63
C ARG A 761 10.01 -59.18 -9.11
N GLN A 762 9.99 -57.95 -9.62
CA GLN A 762 10.33 -57.65 -11.02
C GLN A 762 11.59 -56.80 -11.22
N PHE A 763 12.34 -56.51 -10.15
CA PHE A 763 13.57 -55.70 -10.25
C PHE A 763 14.86 -56.51 -10.48
N ILE A 764 14.78 -57.86 -10.53
CA ILE A 764 15.96 -58.74 -10.69
C ILE A 764 16.12 -59.29 -12.13
N ASN A 765 15.31 -58.86 -13.11
CA ASN A 765 15.46 -59.31 -14.50
C ASN A 765 15.87 -58.22 -15.52
N ILE A 766 16.01 -56.95 -15.11
CA ILE A 766 16.35 -55.85 -16.03
C ILE A 766 17.85 -55.49 -16.00
N THR A 767 18.65 -56.08 -15.10
CA THR A 767 20.12 -55.91 -15.11
C THR A 767 20.83 -56.72 -16.19
N ARG A 768 20.12 -57.57 -16.96
CA ARG A 768 20.72 -58.42 -17.99
C ARG A 768 20.45 -57.99 -19.44
N ILE A 769 19.61 -56.97 -19.66
CA ILE A 769 19.27 -56.46 -21.01
C ILE A 769 19.96 -55.10 -21.31
N ALA A 770 20.45 -54.38 -20.31
CA ALA A 770 21.05 -53.04 -20.49
C ALA A 770 22.45 -53.02 -21.12
N ALA A 771 23.09 -54.17 -21.36
CA ALA A 771 24.43 -54.21 -21.95
C ALA A 771 24.47 -53.88 -23.45
N ASP A 772 23.33 -54.00 -24.17
CA ASP A 772 23.28 -53.83 -25.63
C ASP A 772 22.75 -52.46 -26.11
N MET A 773 22.40 -51.52 -25.22
CA MET A 773 21.78 -50.22 -25.58
C MET A 773 22.66 -48.96 -25.34
N VAL A 774 23.98 -49.09 -25.16
CA VAL A 774 24.87 -47.93 -24.97
C VAL A 774 25.33 -47.38 -26.32
N ALA A 775 25.00 -46.11 -26.60
CA ALA A 775 25.34 -45.48 -27.88
C ALA A 775 26.84 -45.17 -27.98
N GLN A 776 27.43 -45.36 -29.16
CA GLN A 776 28.88 -45.19 -29.41
C GLN A 776 29.30 -43.71 -29.53
N ILE A 777 28.89 -42.87 -28.57
CA ILE A 777 28.99 -41.41 -28.66
C ILE A 777 30.41 -40.87 -28.55
N PHE A 778 31.36 -41.67 -28.05
CA PHE A 778 32.78 -41.32 -27.95
C PHE A 778 33.66 -42.12 -28.92
N LYS A 779 33.06 -42.76 -29.93
CA LYS A 779 33.81 -43.45 -30.99
C LYS A 779 34.91 -42.56 -31.56
N SER A 780 36.14 -43.09 -31.60
CA SER A 780 37.33 -42.38 -32.09
C SER A 780 37.68 -41.10 -31.31
N ARG A 781 37.42 -41.07 -30.00
CA ARG A 781 37.83 -39.98 -29.11
C ARG A 781 38.76 -40.49 -28.03
N ILE A 782 39.86 -39.76 -27.87
CA ILE A 782 40.81 -39.93 -26.77
C ILE A 782 40.58 -38.76 -25.82
N ILE A 783 40.15 -39.08 -24.60
CA ILE A 783 39.69 -38.13 -23.59
C ILE A 783 40.66 -38.17 -22.42
N ALA A 784 41.08 -36.99 -21.96
CA ALA A 784 41.89 -36.83 -20.76
C ALA A 784 41.27 -35.79 -19.83
N ALA A 785 41.60 -35.86 -18.53
CA ALA A 785 41.23 -34.85 -17.55
C ALA A 785 42.42 -33.94 -17.21
N ALA A 786 42.17 -32.63 -17.11
CA ALA A 786 43.20 -31.65 -16.76
C ALA A 786 43.67 -31.76 -15.29
N GLY A 787 42.84 -32.33 -14.42
CA GLY A 787 43.05 -32.56 -12.99
C GLY A 787 41.83 -33.28 -12.40
N PRO A 788 41.73 -33.42 -11.06
CA PRO A 788 40.56 -34.01 -10.40
C PRO A 788 39.28 -33.26 -10.80
N LEU A 789 38.24 -34.01 -11.21
CA LEU A 789 36.95 -33.44 -11.60
C LEU A 789 35.92 -33.67 -10.48
N PRO A 790 34.94 -32.75 -10.31
CA PRO A 790 33.96 -32.84 -9.24
C PRO A 790 32.95 -33.97 -9.45
N GLY A 791 32.25 -34.36 -8.38
CA GLY A 791 31.14 -35.29 -8.43
C GLY A 791 31.56 -36.73 -8.75
N GLN A 792 30.81 -37.40 -9.63
CA GLN A 792 31.02 -38.80 -9.98
C GLN A 792 32.12 -39.02 -11.04
N LEU A 793 32.76 -37.96 -11.55
CA LEU A 793 33.79 -38.01 -12.59
C LEU A 793 35.18 -38.42 -12.04
N THR A 794 35.22 -39.52 -11.29
CA THR A 794 36.47 -40.16 -10.86
C THR A 794 37.21 -40.76 -12.06
N VAL A 795 38.52 -40.96 -11.94
CA VAL A 795 39.35 -41.59 -12.99
C VAL A 795 38.79 -42.95 -13.42
N GLU A 796 38.35 -43.75 -12.45
CA GLU A 796 37.76 -45.08 -12.69
C GLU A 796 36.44 -44.97 -13.48
N ASN A 797 35.57 -44.03 -13.12
CA ASN A 797 34.31 -43.81 -13.82
C ASN A 797 34.52 -43.22 -15.22
N LEU A 798 35.45 -42.28 -15.39
CA LEU A 798 35.83 -41.74 -16.70
C LEU A 798 36.33 -42.86 -17.61
N ARG A 799 37.19 -43.74 -17.11
CA ARG A 799 37.69 -44.90 -17.85
C ARG A 799 36.57 -45.86 -18.25
N ARG A 800 35.72 -46.23 -17.29
CA ARG A 800 34.58 -47.13 -17.51
C ARG A 800 33.58 -46.56 -18.50
N TRP A 801 33.13 -45.32 -18.31
CA TRP A 801 32.07 -44.71 -19.12
C TRP A 801 32.53 -44.36 -20.53
N THR A 802 33.80 -44.00 -20.69
CA THR A 802 34.40 -43.75 -22.00
C THR A 802 34.51 -45.04 -22.80
N SER A 803 34.99 -46.13 -22.19
CA SER A 803 35.12 -47.45 -22.81
C SER A 803 33.77 -48.03 -23.25
N LEU A 804 32.75 -47.97 -22.38
CA LEU A 804 31.38 -48.41 -22.68
C LEU A 804 30.79 -47.73 -23.92
N ARG A 805 31.27 -46.54 -24.28
CA ARG A 805 30.77 -45.70 -25.39
C ARG A 805 31.76 -45.63 -26.57
N LYS A 806 32.66 -46.63 -26.66
CA LYS A 806 33.70 -46.79 -27.72
C LYS A 806 34.74 -45.68 -27.81
N GLY A 807 34.97 -44.92 -26.74
CA GLY A 807 36.10 -43.99 -26.62
C GLY A 807 37.26 -44.60 -25.85
N VAL A 808 38.36 -43.85 -25.76
CA VAL A 808 39.53 -44.19 -24.93
C VAL A 808 39.75 -43.07 -23.92
N PHE A 809 39.87 -43.42 -22.64
CA PHE A 809 40.30 -42.49 -21.61
C PHE A 809 41.76 -42.76 -21.27
N ILE A 810 42.58 -41.71 -21.28
CA ILE A 810 43.97 -41.78 -20.83
C ILE A 810 44.19 -40.77 -19.69
N GLU A 811 44.94 -41.21 -18.69
CA GLU A 811 45.25 -40.36 -17.53
C GLU A 811 46.34 -39.36 -17.87
N ASP A 812 47.37 -39.79 -18.60
CA ASP A 812 48.43 -38.93 -19.10
C ASP A 812 47.99 -38.14 -20.32
N PHE A 813 48.52 -36.91 -20.42
CA PHE A 813 48.22 -36.03 -21.54
C PHE A 813 49.35 -36.11 -22.56
N ASP A 814 49.05 -36.63 -23.74
CA ASP A 814 49.93 -36.67 -24.90
C ASP A 814 49.26 -36.03 -26.14
N GLU A 815 49.94 -36.11 -27.29
CA GLU A 815 49.48 -35.51 -28.55
C GLU A 815 48.31 -36.27 -29.19
N THR A 816 47.96 -37.46 -28.69
CA THR A 816 46.83 -38.26 -29.18
C THR A 816 45.49 -37.81 -28.57
N VAL A 817 45.51 -37.01 -27.48
CA VAL A 817 44.31 -36.51 -26.82
C VAL A 817 43.51 -35.59 -27.74
N THR A 818 42.28 -35.99 -28.02
CA THR A 818 41.32 -35.21 -28.82
C THR A 818 40.52 -34.22 -27.97
N HIS A 819 40.23 -34.57 -26.71
CA HIS A 819 39.38 -33.80 -25.80
C HIS A 819 40.02 -33.72 -24.41
N LEU A 820 40.21 -32.50 -23.92
CA LEU A 820 40.65 -32.24 -22.55
C LEU A 820 39.47 -31.71 -21.73
N LEU A 821 39.05 -32.49 -20.74
CA LEU A 821 38.04 -32.11 -19.77
C LEU A 821 38.66 -31.28 -18.65
N CYS A 822 38.05 -30.14 -18.32
CA CYS A 822 38.46 -29.34 -17.18
C CYS A 822 37.28 -28.57 -16.59
N THR A 823 37.38 -28.19 -15.32
CA THR A 823 36.49 -27.17 -14.76
C THR A 823 36.92 -25.77 -15.23
N LYS A 824 36.03 -24.78 -15.08
CA LYS A 824 36.38 -23.38 -15.36
C LYS A 824 37.58 -22.90 -14.55
N GLU A 825 37.63 -23.23 -13.28
CA GLU A 825 38.73 -22.84 -12.40
C GLU A 825 40.08 -23.42 -12.85
N GLN A 826 40.09 -24.69 -13.28
CA GLN A 826 41.29 -25.34 -13.80
C GLN A 826 41.78 -24.72 -15.12
N PHE A 827 40.84 -24.28 -15.96
CA PHE A 827 41.15 -23.57 -17.20
C PHE A 827 41.76 -22.19 -16.92
N ASP A 828 41.13 -21.41 -16.03
CA ASP A 828 41.58 -20.07 -15.67
C ASP A 828 42.95 -20.09 -14.95
N LYS A 829 43.19 -21.07 -14.06
CA LYS A 829 44.49 -21.29 -13.42
C LYS A 829 45.57 -21.81 -14.38
N LYS A 830 45.21 -22.17 -15.62
CA LYS A 830 46.08 -22.74 -16.64
C LYS A 830 46.90 -23.90 -16.07
N LEU A 831 46.24 -24.97 -15.62
CA LEU A 831 46.95 -26.18 -15.17
C LEU A 831 47.92 -26.71 -16.25
N PRO A 832 48.96 -27.48 -15.88
CA PRO A 832 49.99 -27.92 -16.84
C PRO A 832 49.44 -28.57 -18.12
N LYS A 833 48.43 -29.46 -17.99
CA LYS A 833 47.74 -30.10 -19.12
C LYS A 833 46.95 -29.10 -19.98
N VAL A 834 46.30 -28.11 -19.36
CA VAL A 834 45.61 -27.02 -20.07
C VAL A 834 46.60 -26.14 -20.84
N ARG A 835 47.77 -25.82 -20.26
CA ARG A 835 48.83 -25.05 -20.95
C ARG A 835 49.34 -25.80 -22.19
N LYS A 836 49.60 -27.10 -22.06
CA LYS A 836 50.01 -27.96 -23.17
C LYS A 836 48.93 -28.00 -24.26
N ALA A 837 47.66 -28.22 -23.89
CA ALA A 837 46.53 -28.22 -24.81
C ALA A 837 46.32 -26.86 -25.52
N LEU A 838 46.54 -25.74 -24.83
CA LEU A 838 46.45 -24.41 -25.45
C LEU A 838 47.56 -24.18 -26.49
N LYS A 839 48.77 -24.72 -26.28
CA LYS A 839 49.88 -24.65 -27.25
C LYS A 839 49.63 -25.48 -28.52
N LEU A 840 48.92 -26.60 -28.41
CA LEU A 840 48.54 -27.47 -29.54
C LEU A 840 47.43 -26.87 -30.44
N GLY A 841 46.88 -25.71 -30.09
CA GLY A 841 46.04 -24.92 -31.00
C GLY A 841 44.66 -25.52 -31.26
N LYS A 842 44.28 -25.65 -32.54
CA LYS A 842 42.94 -26.12 -32.99
C LYS A 842 42.80 -27.65 -33.00
N GLY A 843 43.88 -28.40 -32.79
CA GLY A 843 43.88 -29.87 -32.83
C GLY A 843 43.22 -30.54 -31.61
N ILE A 844 42.94 -29.78 -30.55
CA ILE A 844 42.36 -30.31 -29.31
C ILE A 844 41.18 -29.49 -28.81
N HIS A 845 40.09 -30.17 -28.44
CA HIS A 845 38.92 -29.55 -27.84
C HIS A 845 39.10 -29.44 -26.32
N ILE A 846 39.24 -28.21 -25.83
CA ILE A 846 39.23 -27.93 -24.39
C ILE A 846 37.81 -27.57 -24.00
N VAL A 847 37.14 -28.50 -23.30
CA VAL A 847 35.71 -28.43 -23.00
C VAL A 847 35.47 -28.56 -21.51
N HIS A 848 34.40 -27.92 -21.03
CA HIS A 848 33.98 -28.07 -19.65
C HIS A 848 33.62 -29.54 -19.34
N CYS A 849 33.90 -30.04 -18.14
CA CYS A 849 33.62 -31.43 -17.75
C CYS A 849 32.14 -31.82 -17.92
N ASP A 850 31.23 -30.87 -17.77
CA ASP A 850 29.79 -31.01 -18.05
C ASP A 850 29.49 -31.55 -19.45
N TRP A 851 30.33 -31.25 -20.45
CA TRP A 851 30.14 -31.81 -21.80
C TRP A 851 30.18 -33.33 -21.77
N PHE A 852 31.15 -33.90 -21.04
CA PHE A 852 31.31 -35.33 -20.93
C PHE A 852 30.18 -35.93 -20.10
N GLU A 853 29.92 -35.36 -18.92
CA GLU A 853 28.87 -35.81 -18.02
C GLU A 853 27.50 -35.78 -18.69
N TYR A 854 27.11 -34.66 -19.30
CA TYR A 854 25.82 -34.55 -19.97
C TYR A 854 25.74 -35.37 -21.26
N SER A 855 26.86 -35.56 -21.98
CA SER A 855 26.86 -36.49 -23.12
C SER A 855 26.65 -37.93 -22.64
N THR A 856 27.26 -38.32 -21.52
CA THR A 856 27.09 -39.67 -20.94
C THR A 856 25.68 -39.91 -20.40
N VAL A 857 25.11 -38.94 -19.67
CA VAL A 857 23.75 -39.00 -19.12
C VAL A 857 22.71 -39.04 -20.22
N LYS A 858 22.87 -38.23 -21.28
CA LYS A 858 21.92 -38.20 -22.41
C LYS A 858 22.12 -39.31 -23.42
N ASN A 859 23.14 -40.16 -23.24
CA ASN A 859 23.57 -41.18 -24.21
C ASN A 859 23.68 -40.62 -25.65
N LYS A 860 24.05 -39.33 -25.78
CA LYS A 860 24.08 -38.59 -27.04
C LYS A 860 25.24 -37.60 -27.02
N LYS A 861 26.02 -37.55 -28.11
CA LYS A 861 27.12 -36.60 -28.25
C LYS A 861 26.60 -35.16 -28.33
N LEU A 862 26.92 -34.33 -27.34
CA LEU A 862 26.56 -32.91 -27.36
C LEU A 862 27.58 -32.07 -28.16
N PRO A 863 27.16 -30.93 -28.75
CA PRO A 863 28.07 -30.06 -29.51
C PRO A 863 29.18 -29.49 -28.62
N GLU A 864 30.45 -29.74 -28.98
CA GLU A 864 31.62 -29.30 -28.22
C GLU A 864 31.73 -27.77 -28.15
N ALA A 865 31.21 -27.06 -29.16
CA ALA A 865 31.26 -25.61 -29.25
C ALA A 865 30.53 -24.89 -28.10
N ASP A 866 29.45 -25.48 -27.60
CA ASP A 866 28.64 -24.94 -26.51
C ASP A 866 29.34 -25.03 -25.15
N TYR A 867 30.27 -25.98 -25.04
CA TYR A 867 31.04 -26.26 -23.82
C TYR A 867 32.51 -25.86 -23.96
N SER A 868 32.88 -25.24 -25.09
CA SER A 868 34.24 -24.80 -25.34
C SER A 868 34.63 -23.71 -24.34
N MET A 869 35.68 -23.99 -23.56
CA MET A 869 36.18 -23.05 -22.55
C MET A 869 36.63 -21.73 -23.19
N ARG A 870 37.15 -21.77 -24.43
CA ARG A 870 37.53 -20.58 -25.20
C ARG A 870 36.31 -19.69 -25.50
N SER A 871 35.21 -20.28 -25.93
CA SER A 871 33.97 -19.57 -26.27
C SER A 871 33.25 -19.01 -25.04
N LEU A 872 33.25 -19.76 -23.93
CA LEU A 872 32.63 -19.34 -22.67
C LEU A 872 33.31 -18.10 -22.09
N VAL A 873 34.65 -18.08 -22.07
CA VAL A 873 35.43 -16.91 -21.62
C VAL A 873 35.22 -15.70 -22.54
N ALA A 874 35.15 -15.91 -23.87
CA ALA A 874 34.90 -14.83 -24.82
C ALA A 874 33.51 -14.17 -24.62
N LYS A 875 32.46 -14.97 -24.40
CA LYS A 875 31.10 -14.48 -24.11
C LYS A 875 31.02 -13.70 -22.79
N GLU A 876 31.72 -14.17 -21.76
CA GLU A 876 31.73 -13.50 -20.46
C GLU A 876 32.49 -12.17 -20.51
N ASN A 877 33.63 -12.13 -21.22
CA ASN A 877 34.36 -10.88 -21.45
C ASN A 877 33.53 -9.88 -22.26
N ALA A 878 32.71 -10.34 -23.21
CA ALA A 878 31.76 -9.47 -23.92
C ALA A 878 30.69 -8.89 -22.98
N LYS A 879 30.12 -9.71 -22.08
CA LYS A 879 29.17 -9.26 -21.06
C LYS A 879 29.80 -8.25 -20.07
N LYS A 880 31.04 -8.49 -19.64
CA LYS A 880 31.78 -7.54 -18.79
C LYS A 880 32.00 -6.20 -19.49
N ARG A 881 32.41 -6.21 -20.77
CA ARG A 881 32.55 -4.98 -21.58
C ARG A 881 31.23 -4.23 -21.71
N GLU A 882 30.12 -4.93 -21.91
CA GLU A 882 28.79 -4.33 -22.01
C GLU A 882 28.31 -3.72 -20.69
N LYS A 883 28.56 -4.39 -19.56
CA LYS A 883 28.23 -3.87 -18.23
C LYS A 883 29.04 -2.60 -17.90
N VAL A 884 30.34 -2.61 -18.23
CA VAL A 884 31.22 -1.44 -18.11
C VAL A 884 30.75 -0.30 -19.04
N ARG A 885 30.26 -0.61 -20.24
CA ARG A 885 29.67 0.38 -21.17
C ARG A 885 28.42 1.04 -20.56
N ILE A 886 27.53 0.26 -19.95
CA ILE A 886 26.31 0.76 -19.30
C ILE A 886 26.65 1.61 -18.07
N GLU A 887 27.56 1.15 -17.21
CA GLU A 887 28.00 1.91 -16.02
C GLU A 887 28.73 3.20 -16.39
N LYS A 888 29.56 3.18 -17.44
CA LYS A 888 30.18 4.40 -18.00
C LYS A 888 29.12 5.34 -18.59
N GLY A 889 28.06 4.81 -19.20
CA GLY A 889 26.91 5.57 -19.67
C GLY A 889 26.14 6.25 -18.54
N LYS A 890 25.91 5.55 -17.41
CA LYS A 890 25.28 6.11 -16.21
C LYS A 890 26.15 7.20 -15.55
N ARG A 891 27.44 6.93 -15.33
CA ARG A 891 28.40 7.94 -14.82
C ARG A 891 28.54 9.16 -15.73
N ASN A 892 28.41 8.98 -17.04
CA ASN A 892 28.42 10.10 -17.97
C ASN A 892 27.10 10.88 -17.94
N ALA A 893 25.95 10.25 -17.68
CA ALA A 893 24.67 10.94 -17.48
C ALA A 893 24.66 11.79 -16.19
N GLU A 894 25.24 11.27 -15.11
CA GLU A 894 25.42 11.99 -13.83
C GLU A 894 26.30 13.25 -13.95
N LYS A 895 27.16 13.34 -14.98
CA LYS A 895 28.05 14.49 -15.19
C LYS A 895 27.38 15.74 -15.77
N PHE A 896 26.17 15.63 -16.35
CA PHE A 896 25.55 16.75 -17.10
C PHE A 896 24.28 17.32 -16.46
N VAL A 897 23.58 16.55 -15.63
CA VAL A 897 22.47 17.05 -14.81
C VAL A 897 22.70 16.51 -13.39
N ASN A 898 22.84 17.42 -12.43
CA ASN A 898 22.97 17.03 -11.04
C ASN A 898 21.60 16.55 -10.55
N THR A 899 21.42 15.24 -10.45
CA THR A 899 20.16 14.62 -10.02
C THR A 899 19.79 14.94 -8.58
N ASN A 900 20.74 15.43 -7.77
CA ASN A 900 20.46 15.94 -6.43
C ASN A 900 19.82 17.33 -6.46
N LEU A 901 19.95 18.07 -7.57
CA LEU A 901 19.33 19.39 -7.77
C LEU A 901 18.07 19.31 -8.63
N PHE A 902 18.03 18.44 -9.64
CA PHE A 902 16.91 18.31 -10.58
C PHE A 902 16.52 16.85 -10.82
N HIS A 903 15.22 16.57 -10.90
CA HIS A 903 14.68 15.26 -11.27
C HIS A 903 13.71 15.40 -12.45
N LEU A 904 13.41 14.30 -13.17
CA LEU A 904 12.39 14.32 -14.23
C LEU A 904 11.04 14.64 -13.61
N TYR A 905 10.38 15.67 -14.12
CA TYR A 905 9.09 16.10 -13.61
C TYR A 905 8.05 14.98 -13.75
N ARG A 906 7.32 14.76 -12.66
CA ARG A 906 6.17 13.86 -12.61
C ARG A 906 4.97 14.66 -12.14
N ASP A 907 3.86 14.55 -12.86
CA ASP A 907 2.62 15.15 -12.37
C ASP A 907 1.95 14.28 -11.29
N ARG A 908 0.77 14.73 -10.84
CA ARG A 908 -0.06 14.06 -9.84
C ARG A 908 -0.53 12.66 -10.25
N LEU A 909 -0.44 12.29 -11.54
CA LEU A 909 -0.75 10.96 -12.06
C LEU A 909 0.51 10.08 -12.18
N ASN A 910 1.65 10.54 -11.65
CA ASN A 910 2.97 9.93 -11.82
C ASN A 910 3.43 9.80 -13.29
N PHE A 911 2.84 10.58 -14.21
CA PHE A 911 3.26 10.56 -15.60
C PHE A 911 4.64 11.25 -15.73
N VAL A 912 5.61 10.53 -16.30
CA VAL A 912 6.97 11.04 -16.52
C VAL A 912 7.00 11.81 -17.83
N TYR A 913 7.32 13.10 -17.77
CA TYR A 913 7.36 13.98 -18.94
C TYR A 913 8.66 13.82 -19.74
N GLN A 914 8.77 12.64 -20.36
CA GLN A 914 9.79 12.31 -21.35
C GLN A 914 9.13 11.77 -22.62
N VAL A 915 9.41 12.41 -23.76
CA VAL A 915 8.88 11.99 -25.07
C VAL A 915 10.04 11.68 -26.00
N ASP A 916 10.07 10.45 -26.50
CA ASP A 916 11.04 10.03 -27.50
C ASP A 916 10.45 10.27 -28.90
N ILE A 917 11.17 11.00 -29.75
CA ILE A 917 10.77 11.38 -31.10
C ILE A 917 11.85 10.93 -32.07
N THR A 918 11.46 10.49 -33.25
CA THR A 918 12.40 10.19 -34.35
C THR A 918 12.14 11.16 -35.49
N ARG A 919 13.19 11.75 -36.07
CA ARG A 919 13.10 12.63 -37.24
C ARG A 919 13.93 12.05 -38.37
N ASP A 920 13.33 12.06 -39.55
CA ASP A 920 14.00 11.86 -40.82
C ASP A 920 14.10 13.21 -41.52
N ASN A 921 15.30 13.60 -41.92
CA ASN A 921 15.53 14.86 -42.62
C ASN A 921 15.79 14.59 -44.10
N GLU A 922 14.74 14.75 -44.91
CA GLU A 922 14.78 14.50 -46.36
C GLU A 922 15.74 15.45 -47.10
N PHE A 923 15.93 16.67 -46.60
CA PHE A 923 16.83 17.66 -47.22
C PHE A 923 18.31 17.40 -46.97
N THR A 924 18.68 16.76 -45.84
CA THR A 924 20.09 16.45 -45.51
C THR A 924 20.43 14.97 -45.66
N GLY A 925 19.46 14.11 -46.01
CA GLY A 925 19.63 12.66 -46.13
C GLY A 925 19.90 11.93 -44.80
N GLU A 926 19.64 12.57 -43.65
CA GLU A 926 19.87 11.98 -42.33
C GLU A 926 18.59 11.30 -41.81
N PHE A 927 18.57 9.97 -41.81
CA PHE A 927 17.43 9.14 -41.34
C PHE A 927 17.70 8.53 -39.95
N GLY A 928 16.65 8.39 -39.15
CA GLY A 928 16.65 7.71 -37.86
C GLY A 928 17.25 8.52 -36.71
N GLN A 929 17.22 9.85 -36.79
CA GLN A 929 17.70 10.73 -35.71
C GLN A 929 16.74 10.64 -34.52
N LYS A 930 17.25 10.30 -33.34
CA LYS A 930 16.44 10.14 -32.14
C LYS A 930 16.61 11.31 -31.19
N TYR A 931 15.49 11.76 -30.65
CA TYR A 931 15.40 12.84 -29.68
C TYR A 931 14.64 12.34 -28.47
N SER A 932 15.11 12.68 -27.27
CA SER A 932 14.29 12.59 -26.06
C SER A 932 14.08 14.00 -25.54
N LEU A 933 12.83 14.45 -25.52
CA LEU A 933 12.42 15.70 -24.91
C LEU A 933 12.10 15.43 -23.44
N CYS A 934 12.71 16.18 -22.53
CA CYS A 934 12.59 15.95 -21.09
C CYS A 934 12.24 17.24 -20.35
N LEU A 935 11.24 17.18 -19.47
CA LEU A 935 10.97 18.21 -18.47
C LEU A 935 11.56 17.80 -17.12
N TRP A 936 12.40 18.66 -16.57
CA TRP A 936 13.06 18.51 -15.29
C TRP A 936 12.48 19.50 -14.28
N GLU A 937 12.35 19.08 -13.04
CA GLU A 937 11.91 19.87 -11.89
C GLU A 937 13.04 19.91 -10.85
N SER A 938 13.31 21.08 -10.28
CA SER A 938 14.31 21.22 -9.23
C SER A 938 13.78 20.76 -7.88
N ASN A 939 14.66 20.32 -7.00
CA ASN A 939 14.31 20.05 -5.59
C ASN A 939 14.14 21.33 -4.75
N ALA A 940 14.47 22.52 -5.29
CA ALA A 940 14.30 23.80 -4.61
C ALA A 940 12.80 24.14 -4.45
N LYS A 941 12.46 24.91 -3.41
CA LYS A 941 11.13 25.49 -3.25
C LYS A 941 11.19 27.02 -3.40
N PRO A 942 10.35 27.59 -4.26
CA PRO A 942 9.45 26.88 -5.17
C PRO A 942 10.23 26.27 -6.35
N HIS A 943 9.62 25.25 -6.95
CA HIS A 943 10.27 24.39 -7.94
C HIS A 943 10.62 25.15 -9.22
N LEU A 944 11.88 25.03 -9.66
CA LEU A 944 12.34 25.50 -10.95
C LEU A 944 12.19 24.40 -12.00
N TYR A 945 11.72 24.77 -13.19
CA TYR A 945 11.51 23.82 -14.28
C TYR A 945 12.53 24.04 -15.41
N TRP A 946 13.03 22.95 -15.99
CA TRP A 946 14.02 22.96 -17.05
C TRP A 946 13.68 21.96 -18.16
N PHE A 947 13.61 22.44 -19.40
CA PHE A 947 13.46 21.62 -20.60
C PHE A 947 14.81 21.31 -21.28
N THR A 948 15.02 20.04 -21.65
CA THR A 948 16.19 19.61 -22.42
C THR A 948 15.81 18.70 -23.58
N ALA A 949 16.57 18.77 -24.67
CA ALA A 949 16.46 17.86 -25.81
C ALA A 949 17.74 17.02 -25.90
N LYS A 950 17.61 15.71 -25.65
CA LYS A 950 18.69 14.75 -25.80
C LYS A 950 18.75 14.28 -27.25
N PHE A 951 19.79 14.66 -27.96
CA PHE A 951 20.02 14.28 -29.36
C PHE A 951 20.92 13.05 -29.46
N LEU A 952 20.47 12.06 -30.23
CA LEU A 952 21.23 10.88 -30.62
C LEU A 952 21.26 10.81 -32.15
N LYS A 953 22.47 10.92 -32.73
CA LYS A 953 22.66 10.95 -34.18
C LYS A 953 22.12 9.67 -34.84
N HIS A 954 22.40 8.50 -34.27
CA HIS A 954 21.91 7.19 -34.71
C HIS A 954 21.65 6.23 -33.53
N LYS A 955 20.91 5.14 -33.77
CA LYS A 955 20.70 4.06 -32.80
C LYS A 955 22.05 3.42 -32.42
N GLY A 956 22.53 3.67 -31.20
CA GLY A 956 23.80 3.13 -30.68
C GLY A 956 24.96 4.13 -30.60
N SER A 957 24.77 5.38 -30.99
CA SER A 957 25.79 6.43 -30.82
C SER A 957 26.19 6.56 -29.34
N ALA A 958 27.50 6.56 -29.08
CA ALA A 958 28.04 6.49 -27.71
C ALA A 958 27.90 7.79 -26.90
N GLN A 959 27.66 8.92 -27.57
CA GLN A 959 27.64 10.25 -26.97
C GLN A 959 26.32 10.94 -27.35
N PRO A 960 25.31 10.96 -26.48
CA PRO A 960 24.16 11.83 -26.64
C PRO A 960 24.59 13.29 -26.47
N VAL A 961 24.10 14.18 -27.33
CA VAL A 961 24.31 15.63 -27.19
C VAL A 961 23.06 16.22 -26.56
N TYR A 962 23.18 16.81 -25.38
CA TYR A 962 22.06 17.49 -24.74
C TYR A 962 22.03 18.95 -25.19
N HIS A 963 20.91 19.36 -25.77
CA HIS A 963 20.67 20.73 -26.20
C HIS A 963 19.75 21.43 -25.22
N ARG A 964 20.13 22.66 -24.84
CA ARG A 964 19.25 23.60 -24.16
C ARG A 964 18.57 24.48 -25.21
N PRO A 965 17.23 24.46 -25.28
CA PRO A 965 16.56 25.34 -26.23
C PRO A 965 16.66 26.79 -25.77
N SER A 966 16.96 27.65 -26.72
CA SER A 966 17.02 29.10 -26.56
C SER A 966 15.73 29.71 -27.12
N PRO A 967 15.20 30.79 -26.53
CA PRO A 967 14.12 31.57 -27.13
C PRO A 967 14.57 32.38 -28.36
N HIS A 968 15.77 32.14 -28.90
CA HIS A 968 16.26 32.69 -30.17
C HIS A 968 16.15 31.66 -31.30
N GLU A 969 16.48 32.04 -32.54
CA GLU A 969 16.45 31.13 -33.70
C GLU A 969 17.46 29.99 -33.56
N GLY A 970 17.00 28.77 -33.88
CA GLY A 970 17.81 27.57 -33.75
C GLY A 970 17.02 26.30 -34.08
N LYS A 971 17.72 25.17 -34.22
CA LYS A 971 17.16 23.87 -34.65
C LYS A 971 15.97 23.38 -33.82
N TRP A 972 15.82 23.88 -32.58
CA TRP A 972 14.81 23.45 -31.60
C TRP A 972 13.78 24.54 -31.25
N ARG A 973 13.71 25.65 -32.00
CA ARG A 973 12.83 26.78 -31.69
C ARG A 973 11.35 26.38 -31.69
N ALA A 974 10.91 25.62 -32.70
CA ALA A 974 9.53 25.16 -32.79
C ALA A 974 9.14 24.25 -31.61
N GLN A 975 10.02 23.33 -31.23
CA GLN A 975 9.81 22.41 -30.11
C GLN A 975 9.83 23.15 -28.77
N MET A 976 10.65 24.19 -28.63
CA MET A 976 10.62 25.07 -27.45
C MET A 976 9.32 25.87 -27.36
N GLY A 977 8.77 26.35 -28.48
CA GLY A 977 7.47 27.02 -28.51
C GLY A 977 6.35 26.11 -28.03
N LEU A 978 6.26 24.90 -28.60
CA LEU A 978 5.28 23.89 -28.18
C LEU A 978 5.42 23.52 -26.70
N PHE A 979 6.66 23.43 -26.22
CA PHE A 979 6.94 23.18 -24.81
C PHE A 979 6.49 24.34 -23.90
N VAL A 980 6.75 25.59 -24.29
CA VAL A 980 6.30 26.79 -23.54
C VAL A 980 4.78 26.85 -23.45
N ASP A 981 4.08 26.58 -24.55
CA ASP A 981 2.61 26.51 -24.58
C ASP A 981 2.08 25.38 -23.70
N PHE A 982 2.72 24.21 -23.78
CA PHE A 982 2.39 23.05 -22.96
C PHE A 982 2.60 23.35 -21.46
N PHE A 983 3.74 23.95 -21.10
CA PHE A 983 4.06 24.35 -19.75
C PHE A 983 2.99 25.30 -19.20
N LYS A 984 2.65 26.37 -19.92
CA LYS A 984 1.61 27.32 -19.53
C LYS A 984 0.26 26.65 -19.31
N LYS A 985 -0.15 25.77 -20.24
CA LYS A 985 -1.42 25.00 -20.12
C LYS A 985 -1.45 24.10 -18.88
N LYS A 986 -0.31 23.54 -18.48
CA LYS A 986 -0.23 22.58 -17.37
C LYS A 986 -0.04 23.24 -16.01
N THR A 987 0.81 24.26 -15.92
CA THR A 987 1.16 24.89 -14.65
C THR A 987 0.31 26.13 -14.37
N GLY A 988 -0.35 26.70 -15.39
CA GLY A 988 -1.02 28.00 -15.31
C GLY A 988 -0.04 29.18 -15.21
N ILE A 989 1.27 28.92 -15.30
CA ILE A 989 2.33 29.91 -15.13
C ILE A 989 2.96 30.21 -16.48
N ASP A 990 3.03 31.49 -16.84
CA ASP A 990 3.77 31.92 -18.02
C ASP A 990 5.25 31.56 -17.87
N TRP A 991 5.86 31.08 -18.96
CA TRP A 991 7.24 30.59 -18.92
C TRP A 991 8.22 31.62 -18.36
N GLN A 992 7.96 32.92 -18.59
CA GLN A 992 8.80 34.01 -18.09
C GLN A 992 8.64 34.26 -16.58
N ASP A 993 7.50 33.91 -16.00
CA ASP A 993 7.13 34.23 -14.61
C ASP A 993 7.46 33.10 -13.64
N ARG A 994 7.94 31.96 -14.15
CA ARG A 994 8.36 30.79 -13.36
C ARG A 994 9.43 31.09 -12.30
N VAL A 995 10.17 32.19 -12.47
CA VAL A 995 11.21 32.65 -11.52
C VAL A 995 10.68 33.76 -10.61
N SER A 996 9.67 34.52 -11.04
CA SER A 996 9.16 35.70 -10.34
C SER A 996 8.10 35.33 -9.30
N LEU A 997 7.20 34.40 -9.64
CA LEU A 997 6.25 33.79 -8.70
C LEU A 997 6.97 32.97 -7.61
N ALA A 998 8.28 32.76 -7.78
CA ALA A 998 9.09 31.98 -6.86
C ALA A 998 9.52 32.73 -5.58
N GLN A 999 9.24 34.04 -5.47
CA GLN A 999 9.77 34.92 -4.41
C GLN A 999 11.30 34.83 -4.22
N THR A 1000 12.06 34.44 -5.26
CA THR A 1000 13.52 34.41 -5.16
C THR A 1000 14.08 35.82 -5.30
N MET A 1001 14.11 36.54 -4.18
CA MET A 1001 14.76 37.86 -4.07
C MET A 1001 16.30 37.72 -4.07
N PRO A 1002 17.03 38.71 -4.60
CA PRO A 1002 18.46 38.63 -4.84
C PRO A 1002 19.26 38.97 -3.59
N SER A 1003 19.41 38.03 -2.67
CA SER A 1003 20.57 37.96 -1.76
C SER A 1003 20.54 36.65 -0.99
N SER A 1004 21.68 35.95 -1.04
CA SER A 1004 22.17 34.89 -0.14
C SER A 1004 21.91 33.39 -0.38
N TYR A 1005 21.11 32.93 -1.35
CA TYR A 1005 20.95 31.46 -1.56
C TYR A 1005 21.10 30.90 -2.97
N PHE A 1006 21.70 31.61 -3.92
CA PHE A 1006 22.08 31.00 -5.20
C PHE A 1006 23.38 31.60 -5.78
N GLN A 1007 24.52 31.02 -5.39
CA GLN A 1007 25.74 31.12 -6.18
C GLN A 1007 25.75 29.96 -7.18
N TYR A 1008 25.65 30.30 -8.46
CA TYR A 1008 25.66 29.34 -9.57
C TYR A 1008 27.04 29.34 -10.24
N GLU A 1009 27.67 28.16 -10.32
CA GLU A 1009 28.78 27.86 -11.23
C GLU A 1009 28.50 26.55 -12.03
N PRO A 1010 28.73 26.52 -13.35
CA PRO A 1010 28.50 25.34 -14.21
C PRO A 1010 29.78 24.53 -14.55
N PRO A 1011 29.67 23.24 -14.94
CA PRO A 1011 30.76 22.51 -15.58
C PRO A 1011 31.02 23.08 -17.00
N SER A 1012 32.27 23.47 -17.24
CA SER A 1012 32.77 24.33 -18.32
C SER A 1012 32.62 23.81 -19.77
N ARG A 1013 32.21 24.71 -20.70
CA ARG A 1013 32.97 25.19 -21.90
C ARG A 1013 32.27 26.34 -22.70
N GLY A 1014 32.16 27.52 -22.05
CA GLY A 1014 32.09 28.97 -22.49
C GLY A 1014 31.41 29.44 -23.80
N LYS A 1015 30.78 30.63 -23.94
CA LYS A 1015 30.64 31.93 -23.19
C LYS A 1015 29.28 32.61 -23.60
N PRO A 1016 28.89 33.82 -23.14
CA PRO A 1016 28.40 34.23 -21.81
C PRO A 1016 27.01 34.94 -21.87
N ILE A 1017 26.02 34.65 -21.02
CA ILE A 1017 24.95 35.65 -20.73
C ILE A 1017 24.39 35.48 -19.32
N GLY A 1018 24.35 36.60 -18.59
CA GLY A 1018 23.49 36.80 -17.44
C GLY A 1018 24.02 37.82 -16.45
N ARG A 1019 23.77 39.11 -16.69
CA ARG A 1019 23.50 40.05 -15.59
C ARG A 1019 22.04 40.49 -15.70
N HIS A 1020 21.33 40.27 -14.59
CA HIS A 1020 20.04 40.81 -14.15
C HIS A 1020 18.77 40.62 -15.02
N LEU A 1021 17.70 40.30 -14.30
CA LEU A 1021 16.32 40.39 -14.78
C LEU A 1021 15.90 41.88 -14.83
N LYS A 1022 15.79 42.37 -16.08
CA LYS A 1022 14.90 43.39 -16.71
C LYS A 1022 14.87 44.85 -16.19
N PRO A 1023 14.57 45.88 -17.02
CA PRO A 1023 14.37 45.94 -18.47
C PRO A 1023 15.38 46.88 -19.18
N ASP A 1024 15.41 46.85 -20.52
CA ASP A 1024 16.10 47.79 -21.42
C ASP A 1024 17.65 47.80 -21.41
N ILE A 1025 18.21 47.56 -22.60
CA ILE A 1025 19.65 47.38 -22.83
C ILE A 1025 20.39 48.74 -22.88
N GLU A 1026 19.66 49.85 -23.08
CA GLU A 1026 20.22 51.22 -23.11
C GLU A 1026 20.66 51.68 -21.70
N TYR A 1027 19.84 51.46 -20.67
CA TYR A 1027 20.13 51.88 -19.28
C TYR A 1027 21.40 51.22 -18.71
N CYS A 1028 21.64 49.95 -19.03
CA CYS A 1028 22.84 49.23 -18.56
C CYS A 1028 24.15 49.69 -19.22
N ARG A 1029 24.08 50.28 -20.41
CA ARG A 1029 25.26 50.79 -21.12
C ARG A 1029 25.59 52.22 -20.66
N GLU A 1030 24.58 53.05 -20.41
CA GLU A 1030 24.72 54.40 -19.83
C GLU A 1030 25.39 54.36 -18.45
N ILE A 1031 24.91 53.49 -17.55
CA ILE A 1031 25.48 53.31 -16.20
C ILE A 1031 26.93 52.82 -16.25
N ASN A 1032 27.29 51.96 -17.22
CA ASN A 1032 28.68 51.48 -17.38
C ASN A 1032 29.64 52.56 -17.90
N ALA A 1033 29.17 53.45 -18.76
CA ALA A 1033 29.96 54.58 -19.25
C ALA A 1033 30.26 55.58 -18.11
N GLY A 1034 29.24 55.87 -17.29
CA GLY A 1034 29.39 56.68 -16.07
C GLY A 1034 30.35 56.09 -15.03
N ILE A 1035 30.25 54.77 -14.77
CA ILE A 1035 31.13 54.08 -13.80
C ILE A 1035 32.60 54.01 -14.27
N ARG A 1036 32.85 54.08 -15.59
CA ARG A 1036 34.21 53.96 -16.18
C ARG A 1036 34.81 55.30 -16.62
N GLY A 1037 34.10 56.41 -16.45
CA GLY A 1037 34.53 57.74 -16.88
C GLY A 1037 34.68 57.87 -18.41
N LEU A 1038 33.96 57.06 -19.18
CA LEU A 1038 34.02 57.06 -20.65
C LEU A 1038 32.80 57.83 -21.21
N PRO A 1039 32.97 58.66 -22.26
CA PRO A 1039 31.84 59.35 -22.88
C PRO A 1039 30.90 58.36 -23.60
N TRP A 1040 29.59 58.62 -23.49
CA TRP A 1040 28.52 57.85 -24.13
C TRP A 1040 28.18 58.45 -25.50
N PRO A 1041 28.13 57.68 -26.61
CA PRO A 1041 27.93 58.24 -27.94
C PRO A 1041 26.47 58.65 -28.16
N SER A 1042 26.25 59.79 -28.84
CA SER A 1042 24.92 60.18 -29.32
C SER A 1042 24.50 59.31 -30.51
N ARG A 1043 23.18 59.12 -30.69
CA ARG A 1043 22.55 58.25 -31.72
C ARG A 1043 22.94 58.53 -33.19
N GLU A 1044 23.76 59.54 -33.47
CA GLU A 1044 24.12 59.94 -34.84
C GLU A 1044 25.24 59.08 -35.48
N ASP A 1045 25.94 58.25 -34.71
CA ASP A 1045 27.06 57.42 -35.24
C ASP A 1045 26.65 56.03 -35.76
N GLU A 1046 25.42 55.56 -35.52
CA GLU A 1046 24.97 54.22 -35.97
C GLU A 1046 24.51 54.18 -37.44
N GLU A 1047 24.17 55.32 -38.06
CA GLU A 1047 23.70 55.36 -39.46
C GLU A 1047 24.80 55.27 -40.54
N ARG A 1048 26.10 55.31 -40.19
CA ARG A 1048 27.20 55.24 -41.18
C ARG A 1048 27.75 53.84 -41.48
N LYS A 1049 27.24 52.77 -40.84
CA LYS A 1049 27.79 51.41 -41.01
C LYS A 1049 26.99 50.48 -41.94
N THR A 1050 25.90 50.96 -42.52
CA THR A 1050 25.05 50.16 -43.43
C THR A 1050 25.59 49.99 -44.86
N ASP A 1051 26.68 50.66 -45.26
CA ASP A 1051 27.07 50.76 -46.68
C ASP A 1051 28.35 49.99 -47.11
N SER A 1052 28.85 48.96 -46.41
CA SER A 1052 30.18 48.41 -46.79
C SER A 1052 30.46 46.91 -46.70
N VAL A 1053 29.46 46.01 -46.70
CA VAL A 1053 29.77 44.57 -46.85
C VAL A 1053 28.75 43.84 -47.74
N GLU A 1054 28.51 44.36 -48.94
CA GLU A 1054 28.30 43.56 -50.15
C GLU A 1054 29.66 43.47 -50.89
N ALA A 1055 30.49 42.46 -50.59
CA ALA A 1055 31.57 41.94 -51.44
C ALA A 1055 32.40 40.90 -50.66
N GLU A 1056 32.08 39.61 -50.86
CA GLU A 1056 32.99 38.45 -51.08
C GLU A 1056 32.25 37.12 -50.91
#